data_AF-K2IQD6-F1
#
_entry.id   AF-K2IQD6-F1
#
_cell.length_a   1.000
_cell.length_b   1.000
_cell.length_c   1.000
_cell.angle_alpha   90.00
_cell.angle_beta   90.00
_cell.angle_gamma   90.00
#
_symmetry.space_group_name_H-M   'P 1'
#
loop_
_entity.id
_entity.type
_entity.pdbx_description
1 polymer ?
#
loop_
_entity_poly.entity_id
_entity_poly.type
_entity_poly.pdbx_seq_one_letter_code
_entity_poly.pdbx_strand_id
1 'polypeptide(L)'
;MFEIRSEFKDVSNHPIISQLRALVGEPEFESLFTQLTEDEDTNTRFLLRMELRRVAAPCQRVIDLRLKGVKRCQLVEHNGQTHYMDEGARRIFEAGLKEFAGRYTMAIYDDVERYAQAARKEGRQADDEEPEVNWLELVRFGSLLTRDSERMHFATPVLIRQGGMVELSGSTSDISLSGLQVHLADAAYINPETELELSFPKLTDANKRPWPPLRYQFISQQDQRIRLRLLDTEPHITGLIKALIEHNQRRYKLDIRHIQETTRSRGFEQMLLSHSPALPVFFDAEQRACYCLSTVHNQPLQQLLFKDELSLLSELLGPRRIKAMLARDESQQESYLLMFEHHQQGRVFPFAGELEQLREQGLLDGFLRFGVNKPGWRVLKVNLFTTHVQALAGLDQDPNTSGADLQLTDTPVAPVPKEIQELSCVALLRDVTQDWLTEAAQALPGQVQDPNVLAPYCIQWRPGIQRIAMRFNDMRIEPRFRYKTPVQLYFDGKTIETELQDFSTQGLCLRLNEPIDRLPSELDVALPKLQRLSTRFDLMQMPYRVVHYDQPSLKLHLMIQDTGQVHPAKRFFSQLISANDGRLQPLDEDESTFAIARALRQSIVASALPTCLFVQKHNGKVRPNWLGVPVSPMPLPRLLSRLSQANGGQVAMDSLMSHQQFRMLLQDWRDNQRPHQSLLVALDTKGLPVMSRLQGQLPGEEALRFLQQAREKGYWGVWLLEFARTPKPDMHFIQNDLNYISRQALHRAKRLEQDLWGTVAMVEVTDITPLANVMLGLKARS
;
A
#
# COMPACT_ATOMS: atom_id res chain seq x y z
N MET A 1 40.69 -24.05 -21.07
CA MET A 1 41.31 -23.61 -22.33
C MET A 1 41.53 -22.12 -22.18
N PHE A 2 42.77 -21.68 -21.97
CA PHE A 2 43.08 -20.27 -21.70
C PHE A 2 42.88 -19.45 -22.98
N GLU A 3 41.87 -18.58 -23.00
CA GLU A 3 41.69 -17.58 -24.05
C GLU A 3 42.72 -16.46 -23.85
N ILE A 4 43.72 -16.43 -24.73
CA ILE A 4 44.61 -15.28 -24.89
C ILE A 4 43.80 -14.20 -25.61
N ARG A 5 43.22 -13.26 -24.86
CA ARG A 5 42.79 -11.97 -25.41
C ARG A 5 44.01 -11.06 -25.43
N SER A 6 44.59 -10.83 -26.60
CA SER A 6 45.52 -9.71 -26.79
C SER A 6 44.73 -8.41 -26.67
N GLU A 7 45.01 -7.61 -25.64
CA GLU A 7 44.57 -6.22 -25.55
C GLU A 7 45.23 -5.42 -26.68
N PHE A 8 44.57 -5.30 -27.83
CA PHE A 8 44.95 -4.31 -28.83
C PHE A 8 44.53 -2.93 -28.33
N LYS A 9 45.44 -1.95 -28.41
CA LYS A 9 45.18 -0.54 -28.11
C LYS A 9 44.06 -0.03 -29.03
N ASP A 10 42.92 0.36 -28.47
CA ASP A 10 41.80 0.93 -29.25
C ASP A 10 42.14 2.36 -29.69
N VAL A 11 42.25 2.56 -31.00
CA VAL A 11 42.60 3.85 -31.61
C VAL A 11 41.40 4.55 -32.26
N SER A 12 40.19 4.00 -32.14
CA SER A 12 38.99 4.45 -32.86
C SER A 12 38.56 5.87 -32.52
N ASN A 13 38.89 6.36 -31.33
CA ASN A 13 38.58 7.72 -30.85
C ASN A 13 39.76 8.69 -30.97
N HIS A 14 40.85 8.31 -31.64
CA HIS A 14 42.02 9.16 -31.77
C HIS A 14 41.71 10.39 -32.64
N PRO A 15 42.09 11.63 -32.26
CA PRO A 15 41.73 12.86 -32.99
C PRO A 15 42.15 12.85 -34.47
N ILE A 16 43.23 12.15 -34.79
CA ILE A 16 43.74 12.02 -36.16
C ILE A 16 42.73 11.30 -37.07
N ILE A 17 41.92 10.38 -36.54
CA ILE A 17 40.91 9.66 -37.33
C ILE A 17 39.88 10.64 -37.91
N SER A 18 39.35 11.57 -37.11
CA SER A 18 38.39 12.55 -37.61
C SER A 18 39.01 13.59 -38.54
N GLN A 19 40.29 13.93 -38.35
CA GLN A 19 41.01 14.90 -39.20
C GLN A 19 41.37 14.35 -40.58
N LEU A 20 41.75 13.07 -40.67
CA LEU A 20 42.30 12.50 -41.90
C LEU A 20 41.36 11.53 -42.63
N ARG A 21 40.24 11.08 -42.04
CA ARG A 21 39.36 10.06 -42.65
C ARG A 21 38.93 10.38 -44.07
N ALA A 22 38.62 11.65 -44.37
CA ALA A 22 38.16 12.08 -45.69
C ALA A 22 39.27 12.19 -46.75
N LEU A 23 40.53 12.31 -46.31
CA LEU A 23 41.70 12.48 -47.17
C LEU A 23 42.36 11.15 -47.57
N VAL A 24 41.86 10.02 -47.06
CA VAL A 24 42.40 8.70 -47.37
C VAL A 24 42.22 8.40 -48.87
N GLY A 25 43.35 8.32 -49.59
CA GLY A 25 43.38 8.09 -51.04
C GLY A 25 43.76 9.32 -51.86
N GLU A 26 43.82 10.50 -51.25
CA GLU A 26 44.34 11.73 -51.88
C GLU A 26 45.88 11.76 -51.87
N PRO A 27 46.52 12.43 -52.85
CA PRO A 27 47.98 12.43 -52.97
C PRO A 27 48.71 13.04 -51.76
N GLU A 28 48.08 13.95 -51.02
CA GLU A 28 48.65 14.61 -49.83
C GLU A 28 48.53 13.77 -48.55
N PHE A 29 47.82 12.63 -48.58
CA PHE A 29 47.51 11.83 -47.39
C PHE A 29 48.77 11.34 -46.66
N GLU A 30 49.72 10.72 -47.37
CA GLU A 30 50.89 10.11 -46.73
C GLU A 30 51.80 11.17 -46.08
N SER A 31 51.90 12.37 -46.67
CA SER A 31 52.63 13.50 -46.06
C SER A 31 51.96 14.01 -44.79
N LEU A 32 50.63 14.22 -44.81
CA LEU A 32 49.88 14.72 -43.65
C LEU A 32 49.80 13.67 -42.54
N PHE A 33 49.64 12.39 -42.88
CA PHE A 33 49.63 11.29 -41.92
C PHE A 33 50.97 11.19 -41.19
N THR A 34 52.09 11.29 -41.92
CA THR A 34 53.43 11.25 -41.32
C THR A 34 53.68 12.44 -40.39
N GLN A 35 53.26 13.65 -40.79
CA GLN A 35 53.38 14.86 -39.98
C GLN A 35 52.52 14.80 -38.70
N LEU A 36 51.25 14.39 -38.81
CA LEU A 36 50.33 14.39 -37.67
C LEU A 36 50.56 13.24 -36.70
N THR A 37 51.33 12.22 -37.09
CA THR A 37 51.66 11.06 -36.25
C THR A 37 53.14 11.02 -35.82
N GLU A 38 53.88 12.13 -35.96
CA GLU A 38 55.32 12.19 -35.68
C GLU A 38 55.69 11.76 -34.24
N ASP A 39 54.80 12.04 -33.27
CA ASP A 39 54.97 11.70 -31.86
C ASP A 39 54.44 10.29 -31.48
N GLU A 40 53.81 9.57 -32.40
CA GLU A 40 53.23 8.24 -32.12
C GLU A 40 54.25 7.12 -32.33
N ASP A 41 54.13 6.02 -31.59
CA ASP A 41 54.97 4.84 -31.78
C ASP A 41 54.57 4.03 -33.02
N THR A 42 55.48 3.22 -33.55
CA THR A 42 55.28 2.45 -34.79
C THR A 42 54.03 1.58 -34.76
N ASN A 43 53.67 1.01 -33.61
CA ASN A 43 52.48 0.18 -33.48
C ASN A 43 51.20 1.03 -33.53
N THR A 44 51.15 2.16 -32.82
CA THR A 44 49.99 3.07 -32.88
C THR A 44 49.82 3.67 -34.26
N ARG A 45 50.90 4.06 -34.97
CA ARG A 45 50.81 4.52 -36.37
C ARG A 45 50.22 3.45 -37.28
N PHE A 46 50.63 2.19 -37.11
CA PHE A 46 50.09 1.09 -37.89
C PHE A 46 48.58 0.91 -37.64
N LEU A 47 48.16 0.90 -36.38
CA LEU A 47 46.74 0.77 -36.00
C LEU A 47 45.91 1.96 -36.50
N LEU A 48 46.42 3.19 -36.37
CA LEU A 48 45.77 4.39 -36.91
C LEU A 48 45.60 4.33 -38.43
N ARG A 49 46.62 3.83 -39.15
CA ARG A 49 46.55 3.69 -40.60
C ARG A 49 45.54 2.62 -41.03
N MET A 50 45.47 1.50 -40.29
CA MET A 50 44.45 0.48 -40.52
C MET A 50 43.05 1.01 -40.27
N GLU A 51 42.86 1.77 -39.18
CA GLU A 51 41.57 2.33 -38.83
C GLU A 51 41.12 3.41 -39.82
N LEU A 52 42.02 4.32 -40.25
CA LEU A 52 41.75 5.28 -41.33
C LEU A 52 41.32 4.59 -42.63
N ARG A 53 41.99 3.52 -43.02
CA ARG A 53 41.62 2.72 -44.20
C ARG A 53 40.27 2.03 -44.01
N ARG A 54 39.96 1.54 -42.81
CA ARG A 54 38.66 0.92 -42.49
C ARG A 54 37.53 1.94 -42.62
N VAL A 55 37.65 3.10 -41.98
CA VAL A 55 36.58 4.11 -41.96
C VAL A 55 36.35 4.73 -43.35
N ALA A 56 37.40 4.90 -44.15
CA ALA A 56 37.30 5.41 -45.51
C ALA A 56 36.89 4.36 -46.56
N ALA A 57 36.85 3.07 -46.20
CA ALA A 57 36.45 2.01 -47.12
C ALA A 57 34.98 2.17 -47.57
N PRO A 58 34.65 1.86 -48.84
CA PRO A 58 33.28 1.87 -49.32
C PRO A 58 32.38 0.94 -48.50
N CYS A 59 31.20 1.43 -48.11
CA CYS A 59 30.21 0.65 -47.38
C CYS A 59 29.10 0.17 -48.32
N GLN A 60 28.71 -1.10 -48.19
CA GLN A 60 27.58 -1.69 -48.92
C GLN A 60 26.40 -2.03 -47.99
N ARG A 61 26.50 -1.68 -46.70
CA ARG A 61 25.48 -2.02 -45.71
C ARG A 61 24.30 -1.06 -45.80
N VAL A 62 23.11 -1.62 -45.93
CA VAL A 62 21.88 -0.84 -45.89
C VAL A 62 21.57 -0.43 -44.45
N ILE A 63 21.42 0.88 -44.23
CA ILE A 63 20.93 1.43 -42.96
C ILE A 63 19.40 1.30 -42.91
N ASP A 64 18.88 0.51 -41.97
CA ASP A 64 17.45 0.49 -41.62
C ASP A 64 17.28 0.69 -40.11
N LEU A 65 16.96 1.93 -39.72
CA LEU A 65 16.79 2.32 -38.33
C LEU A 65 15.45 1.88 -37.74
N ARG A 66 14.48 1.44 -38.58
CA ARG A 66 13.19 0.91 -38.11
C ARG A 66 13.41 -0.39 -37.33
N LEU A 67 14.30 -1.24 -37.82
CA LEU A 67 14.70 -2.49 -37.16
C LEU A 67 15.40 -2.24 -35.81
N LYS A 68 15.92 -1.03 -35.60
CA LYS A 68 16.58 -0.61 -34.36
C LYS A 68 15.64 0.13 -33.40
N GLY A 69 14.36 0.27 -33.76
CA GLY A 69 13.34 0.90 -32.92
C GLY A 69 13.28 2.42 -33.02
N VAL A 70 13.90 3.03 -34.05
CA VAL A 70 13.79 4.47 -34.31
C VAL A 70 12.53 4.74 -35.12
N LYS A 71 11.66 5.64 -34.63
CA LYS A 71 10.39 6.02 -35.28
C LYS A 71 10.59 7.13 -36.31
N ARG A 72 9.57 7.37 -37.15
CA ARG A 72 9.55 8.43 -38.18
C ARG A 72 10.66 8.31 -39.26
N CYS A 73 11.16 7.10 -39.49
CA CYS A 73 12.11 6.85 -40.56
C CYS A 73 11.47 7.07 -41.94
N GLN A 74 12.17 7.80 -42.80
CA GLN A 74 11.84 8.00 -44.20
C GLN A 74 12.80 7.22 -45.09
N LEU A 75 12.34 6.94 -46.30
CA LEU A 75 13.11 6.28 -47.33
C LEU A 75 14.11 7.27 -47.94
N VAL A 76 15.38 6.87 -48.01
CA VAL A 76 16.49 7.64 -48.61
C VAL A 76 17.25 6.72 -49.57
N GLU A 77 17.26 7.05 -50.85
CA GLU A 77 17.98 6.27 -51.87
C GLU A 77 19.35 6.88 -52.18
N HIS A 78 20.38 6.04 -52.22
CA HIS A 78 21.71 6.42 -52.65
C HIS A 78 22.38 5.28 -53.43
N ASN A 79 22.81 5.55 -54.67
CA ASN A 79 23.47 4.58 -55.57
C ASN A 79 22.76 3.22 -55.67
N GLY A 80 21.42 3.23 -55.77
CA GLY A 80 20.60 2.00 -55.89
C GLY A 80 20.40 1.22 -54.58
N GLN A 81 20.89 1.73 -53.45
CA GLN A 81 20.58 1.21 -52.12
C GLN A 81 19.49 2.06 -51.46
N THR A 82 18.52 1.39 -50.83
CA THR A 82 17.40 2.02 -50.14
C THR A 82 17.61 1.97 -48.64
N HIS A 83 17.82 3.14 -48.02
CA HIS A 83 18.01 3.28 -46.58
C HIS A 83 16.72 3.78 -45.90
N TYR A 84 16.53 3.45 -44.63
CA TYR A 84 15.43 3.94 -43.81
C TYR A 84 15.98 4.62 -42.57
N MET A 85 15.81 5.94 -42.48
CA MET A 85 16.42 6.78 -41.45
C MET A 85 15.51 7.95 -41.08
N ASP A 86 15.54 8.40 -39.84
CA ASP A 86 14.82 9.61 -39.42
C ASP A 86 15.53 10.88 -39.91
N GLU A 87 14.96 12.06 -39.66
CA GLU A 87 15.50 13.32 -40.16
C GLU A 87 16.91 13.63 -39.61
N GLY A 88 17.19 13.27 -38.35
CA GLY A 88 18.50 13.46 -37.73
C GLY A 88 19.58 12.56 -38.33
N ALA A 89 19.30 11.27 -38.47
CA ALA A 89 20.20 10.34 -39.14
C ALA A 89 20.41 10.70 -40.62
N ARG A 90 19.37 11.22 -41.30
CA ARG A 90 19.47 11.72 -42.67
C ARG A 90 20.43 12.89 -42.80
N ARG A 91 20.39 13.86 -41.88
CA ARG A 91 21.34 14.98 -41.89
C ARG A 91 22.77 14.50 -41.71
N ILE A 92 23.01 13.54 -40.82
CA ILE A 92 24.35 12.95 -40.60
C ILE A 92 24.82 12.21 -41.86
N PHE A 93 23.93 11.42 -42.46
CA PHE A 93 24.21 10.68 -43.69
C PHE A 93 24.56 11.62 -44.86
N GLU A 94 23.76 12.66 -45.08
CA GLU A 94 24.00 13.66 -46.14
C GLU A 94 25.26 14.51 -45.89
N ALA A 95 25.54 14.86 -44.63
CA ALA A 95 26.77 15.57 -44.26
C ALA A 95 28.01 14.70 -44.50
N GLY A 96 27.97 13.43 -44.11
CA GLY A 96 29.02 12.47 -44.37
C GLY A 96 29.25 12.23 -45.87
N LEU A 97 28.18 12.15 -46.67
CA LEU A 97 28.32 12.06 -48.12
C LEU A 97 29.02 13.29 -48.70
N LYS A 98 28.77 14.50 -48.18
CA LYS A 98 29.51 15.70 -48.62
C LYS A 98 30.99 15.62 -48.24
N GLU A 99 31.29 15.15 -47.02
CA GLU A 99 32.66 14.98 -46.52
C GLU A 99 33.48 14.00 -47.38
N PHE A 100 32.87 12.89 -47.82
CA PHE A 100 33.54 11.85 -48.61
C PHE A 100 33.33 11.98 -50.13
N ALA A 101 33.06 13.20 -50.62
CA ALA A 101 32.85 13.52 -52.04
C ALA A 101 31.82 12.60 -52.74
N GLY A 102 30.69 12.37 -52.07
CA GLY A 102 29.56 11.59 -52.56
C GLY A 102 29.70 10.07 -52.36
N ARG A 103 30.79 9.59 -51.74
CA ARG A 103 31.01 8.16 -51.50
C ARG A 103 30.42 7.73 -50.16
N TYR A 104 29.63 6.66 -50.18
CA TYR A 104 29.15 6.02 -48.95
C TYR A 104 30.25 5.14 -48.34
N THR A 105 30.73 5.50 -47.15
CA THR A 105 31.85 4.85 -46.45
C THR A 105 31.44 4.25 -45.11
N MET A 106 32.31 3.40 -44.54
CA MET A 106 32.09 2.80 -43.23
C MET A 106 31.97 3.85 -42.12
N ALA A 107 32.68 4.99 -42.24
CA ALA A 107 32.56 6.13 -41.32
C ALA A 107 31.11 6.63 -41.21
N ILE A 108 30.44 6.79 -42.36
CA ILE A 108 29.06 7.27 -42.43
C ILE A 108 28.11 6.27 -41.77
N TYR A 109 28.30 4.97 -42.03
CA TYR A 109 27.51 3.92 -41.39
C TYR A 109 27.67 3.92 -39.86
N ASP A 110 28.92 3.99 -39.37
CA ASP A 110 29.24 3.98 -37.94
C ASP A 110 28.69 5.23 -37.22
N ASP A 111 28.74 6.41 -37.86
CA ASP A 111 28.21 7.66 -37.30
C ASP A 111 26.67 7.63 -37.20
N VAL A 112 25.98 7.09 -38.21
CA VAL A 112 24.52 6.92 -38.18
C VAL A 112 24.09 5.84 -37.16
N GLU A 113 24.85 4.76 -37.02
CA GLU A 113 24.66 3.76 -35.95
C GLU A 113 24.78 4.37 -34.56
N ARG A 114 25.80 5.20 -34.34
CA ARG A 114 26.04 5.86 -33.05
C ARG A 114 24.89 6.81 -32.72
N TYR A 115 24.41 7.58 -33.70
CA TYR A 115 23.20 8.40 -33.55
C TYR A 115 21.98 7.55 -33.19
N ALA A 116 21.74 6.45 -33.90
CA ALA A 116 20.58 5.59 -33.64
C ALA A 116 20.59 4.99 -32.22
N GLN A 117 21.77 4.66 -31.69
CA GLN A 117 21.93 4.20 -30.32
C GLN A 117 21.63 5.29 -29.28
N ALA A 118 22.05 6.52 -29.53
CA ALA A 118 21.75 7.68 -28.68
C ALA A 118 20.25 8.04 -28.73
N ALA A 119 19.69 8.17 -29.93
CA ALA A 119 18.28 8.45 -30.18
C ALA A 119 17.36 7.36 -29.59
N ARG A 120 17.80 6.10 -29.50
CA ARG A 120 17.04 5.02 -28.81
C ARG A 120 17.07 5.17 -27.28
N LYS A 121 18.17 5.67 -26.71
CA LYS A 121 18.26 5.94 -25.26
C LYS A 121 17.39 7.13 -24.87
N GLU A 122 17.40 8.19 -25.68
CA GLU A 122 16.56 9.38 -25.50
C GLU A 122 15.08 9.09 -25.83
N GLY A 123 14.81 8.37 -26.92
CA GLY A 123 13.46 7.94 -27.33
C GLY A 123 12.79 7.00 -26.33
N ARG A 124 13.55 6.20 -25.56
CA ARG A 124 13.01 5.43 -24.42
C ARG A 124 12.62 6.30 -23.22
N GLN A 125 13.11 7.53 -23.12
CA GLN A 125 12.67 8.50 -22.12
C GLN A 125 11.46 9.32 -22.61
N ALA A 126 11.34 9.53 -23.93
CA ALA A 126 10.25 10.32 -24.54
C ALA A 126 9.02 9.51 -25.01
N ASP A 127 9.14 8.21 -25.32
CA ASP A 127 7.99 7.35 -25.68
C ASP A 127 7.04 7.06 -24.48
N ASP A 128 7.32 7.65 -23.30
CA ASP A 128 6.41 7.72 -22.14
C ASP A 128 5.51 8.98 -22.15
N GLU A 129 5.51 9.78 -23.23
CA GLU A 129 4.77 11.06 -23.34
C GLU A 129 3.60 11.06 -24.36
N GLU A 130 2.88 9.94 -24.52
CA GLU A 130 1.42 10.05 -24.67
C GLU A 130 0.84 9.80 -23.27
N PRO A 131 0.10 10.74 -22.65
CA PRO A 131 -0.40 10.54 -21.31
C PRO A 131 -1.56 9.54 -21.37
N GLU A 132 -1.23 8.25 -21.31
CA GLU A 132 -2.18 7.25 -20.83
C GLU A 132 -2.57 7.71 -19.42
N VAL A 133 -3.80 8.22 -19.27
CA VAL A 133 -4.31 8.71 -17.99
C VAL A 133 -4.06 7.62 -16.95
N ASN A 134 -3.24 7.93 -15.93
CA ASN A 134 -2.93 6.95 -14.90
C ASN A 134 -4.15 6.77 -14.00
N TRP A 135 -4.92 5.72 -14.21
CA TRP A 135 -6.10 5.40 -13.42
C TRP A 135 -5.72 4.62 -12.16
N LEU A 136 -6.24 5.09 -11.02
CA LEU A 136 -6.14 4.40 -9.74
C LEU A 136 -7.35 3.48 -9.57
N GLU A 137 -7.10 2.18 -9.39
CA GLU A 137 -8.13 1.22 -9.04
C GLU A 137 -8.55 1.40 -7.56
N LEU A 138 -9.86 1.45 -7.30
CA LEU A 138 -10.37 1.65 -5.94
C LEU A 138 -10.32 0.34 -5.13
N VAL A 139 -9.83 0.44 -3.89
CA VAL A 139 -9.98 -0.57 -2.85
C VAL A 139 -10.87 0.01 -1.75
N ARG A 140 -12.05 -0.58 -1.53
CA ARG A 140 -12.95 -0.14 -0.45
C ARG A 140 -12.53 -0.80 0.85
N PHE A 141 -12.21 0.01 1.86
CA PHE A 141 -11.88 -0.49 3.20
C PHE A 141 -13.11 -0.62 4.10
N GLY A 142 -13.04 -1.55 5.05
CA GLY A 142 -14.05 -1.75 6.09
C GLY A 142 -15.37 -2.35 5.59
N SER A 143 -15.57 -2.43 4.27
CA SER A 143 -16.70 -3.12 3.65
C SER A 143 -16.33 -4.57 3.40
N LEU A 144 -16.71 -5.47 4.31
CA LEU A 144 -16.91 -6.87 3.94
C LEU A 144 -18.12 -6.87 3.01
N LEU A 145 -17.88 -6.98 1.71
CA LEU A 145 -18.94 -7.39 0.80
C LEU A 145 -19.33 -8.79 1.30
N THR A 146 -20.45 -8.99 1.97
CA THR A 146 -20.88 -10.34 2.36
C THR A 146 -22.00 -10.78 1.42
N ARG A 147 -22.05 -12.08 1.15
CA ARG A 147 -23.15 -12.69 0.40
C ARG A 147 -23.72 -13.82 1.23
N ASP A 148 -25.04 -13.89 1.29
CA ASP A 148 -25.76 -14.96 2.00
C ASP A 148 -25.64 -16.33 1.30
N SER A 149 -25.16 -16.36 0.04
CA SER A 149 -24.93 -17.61 -0.71
C SER A 149 -23.93 -17.45 -1.86
N GLU A 150 -23.22 -18.54 -2.18
CA GLU A 150 -22.36 -18.64 -3.37
C GLU A 150 -23.17 -18.55 -4.66
N ARG A 151 -22.62 -17.90 -5.69
CA ARG A 151 -23.22 -17.79 -7.02
C ARG A 151 -22.47 -18.65 -8.02
N MET A 152 -23.18 -19.50 -8.75
CA MET A 152 -22.63 -20.30 -9.84
C MET A 152 -22.91 -19.60 -11.16
N HIS A 153 -21.89 -19.45 -12.02
CA HIS A 153 -22.10 -18.99 -13.39
C HIS A 153 -22.89 -20.02 -14.17
N PHE A 154 -24.14 -19.72 -14.46
CA PHE A 154 -25.04 -20.66 -15.09
C PHE A 154 -25.92 -19.91 -16.06
N ALA A 155 -25.78 -20.23 -17.36
CA ALA A 155 -26.56 -19.62 -18.42
C ALA A 155 -27.69 -20.56 -18.85
N THR A 156 -28.92 -20.20 -18.50
CA THR A 156 -30.13 -20.85 -18.98
C THR A 156 -31.11 -19.78 -19.46
N PRO A 157 -31.86 -20.03 -20.55
CA PRO A 157 -32.96 -19.17 -20.94
C PRO A 157 -33.98 -19.00 -19.82
N VAL A 158 -34.52 -17.79 -19.70
CA VAL A 158 -35.58 -17.44 -18.76
C VAL A 158 -36.67 -16.66 -19.50
N LEU A 159 -37.90 -16.83 -19.03
CA LEU A 159 -39.04 -16.01 -19.40
C LEU A 159 -39.48 -15.24 -18.15
N ILE A 160 -39.67 -13.93 -18.27
CA ILE A 160 -39.98 -13.03 -17.16
C ILE A 160 -41.36 -12.43 -17.41
N ARG A 161 -42.24 -12.53 -16.41
CA ARG A 161 -43.57 -11.92 -16.42
C ARG A 161 -43.69 -10.91 -15.29
N GLN A 162 -44.31 -9.78 -15.59
CA GLN A 162 -44.54 -8.67 -14.66
C GLN A 162 -46.01 -8.24 -14.74
N GLY A 163 -46.78 -8.44 -13.67
CA GLY A 163 -48.13 -7.88 -13.52
C GLY A 163 -49.11 -8.08 -14.69
N GLY A 164 -49.08 -9.24 -15.36
CA GLY A 164 -49.98 -9.54 -16.50
C GLY A 164 -49.60 -8.90 -17.84
N MET A 165 -48.42 -8.29 -17.96
CA MET A 165 -47.90 -7.67 -19.18
C MET A 165 -47.09 -8.64 -20.07
N VAL A 166 -46.56 -8.11 -21.18
CA VAL A 166 -45.73 -8.81 -22.19
C VAL A 166 -44.61 -9.61 -21.53
N GLU A 167 -44.47 -10.87 -21.94
CA GLU A 167 -43.41 -11.77 -21.49
C GLU A 167 -42.06 -11.32 -22.07
N LEU A 168 -41.10 -11.01 -21.19
CA LEU A 168 -39.75 -10.65 -21.57
C LEU A 168 -38.88 -11.92 -21.61
N SER A 169 -37.97 -11.99 -22.56
CA SER A 169 -37.01 -13.10 -22.66
C SER A 169 -35.61 -12.68 -22.24
N GLY A 170 -34.85 -13.62 -21.71
CA GLY A 170 -33.46 -13.40 -21.33
C GLY A 170 -32.71 -14.70 -21.06
N SER A 171 -31.49 -14.57 -20.55
CA SER A 171 -30.70 -15.69 -20.05
C SER A 171 -30.14 -15.34 -18.68
N THR A 172 -30.13 -16.28 -17.74
CA THR A 172 -29.36 -16.11 -16.51
C THR A 172 -27.87 -15.91 -16.85
N SER A 173 -27.16 -15.13 -16.03
CA SER A 173 -25.70 -15.04 -16.04
C SER A 173 -25.08 -15.76 -14.83
N ASP A 174 -25.81 -15.75 -13.72
CA ASP A 174 -25.45 -16.43 -12.48
C ASP A 174 -26.70 -16.77 -11.66
N ILE A 175 -26.60 -17.80 -10.82
CA ILE A 175 -27.66 -18.28 -9.92
C ILE A 175 -27.08 -18.59 -8.53
N SER A 176 -27.82 -18.28 -7.47
CA SER A 176 -27.56 -18.70 -6.09
C SER A 176 -28.84 -19.15 -5.40
N LEU A 177 -28.72 -19.60 -4.14
CA LEU A 177 -29.87 -19.97 -3.31
C LEU A 177 -30.82 -18.79 -3.04
N SER A 178 -30.30 -17.57 -2.97
CA SER A 178 -31.08 -16.37 -2.61
C SER A 178 -31.45 -15.47 -3.80
N GLY A 179 -31.01 -15.77 -5.01
CA GLY A 179 -31.27 -14.90 -6.16
C GLY A 179 -30.53 -15.29 -7.43
N LEU A 180 -30.65 -14.43 -8.45
CA LEU A 180 -29.98 -14.61 -9.73
C LEU A 180 -29.79 -13.28 -10.46
N GLN A 181 -28.98 -13.30 -11.50
CA GLN A 181 -28.87 -12.19 -12.44
C GLN A 181 -29.28 -12.66 -13.84
N VAL A 182 -30.08 -11.86 -14.53
CA VAL A 182 -30.53 -12.12 -15.91
C VAL A 182 -29.96 -11.05 -16.84
N HIS A 183 -29.50 -11.48 -18.00
CA HIS A 183 -29.29 -10.63 -19.16
C HIS A 183 -30.54 -10.69 -20.04
N LEU A 184 -31.25 -9.57 -20.15
CA LEU A 184 -32.42 -9.43 -21.02
C LEU A 184 -31.99 -9.53 -22.49
N ALA A 185 -32.87 -10.06 -23.35
CA ALA A 185 -32.62 -10.10 -24.79
C ALA A 185 -32.73 -8.70 -25.43
N ASP A 186 -33.69 -7.91 -24.94
CA ASP A 186 -33.97 -6.56 -25.39
C ASP A 186 -33.89 -5.58 -24.21
N ALA A 187 -33.55 -4.31 -24.50
CA ALA A 187 -33.58 -3.26 -23.49
C ALA A 187 -35.03 -2.99 -23.07
N ALA A 188 -35.40 -3.49 -21.90
CA ALA A 188 -36.72 -3.30 -21.31
C ALA A 188 -36.59 -2.63 -19.93
N TYR A 189 -37.56 -1.78 -19.60
CA TYR A 189 -37.70 -1.22 -18.26
C TYR A 189 -38.40 -2.24 -17.35
N ILE A 190 -37.82 -2.50 -16.19
CA ILE A 190 -38.43 -3.32 -15.14
C ILE A 190 -38.96 -2.38 -14.05
N ASN A 191 -40.26 -2.41 -13.79
CA ASN A 191 -40.84 -1.70 -12.65
C ASN A 191 -40.31 -2.28 -11.31
N PRO A 192 -39.58 -1.50 -10.48
CA PRO A 192 -38.99 -1.96 -9.23
C PRO A 192 -40.00 -2.38 -8.16
N GLU A 193 -41.22 -1.83 -8.21
CA GLU A 193 -42.24 -1.98 -7.16
C GLU A 193 -43.09 -3.26 -7.33
N THR A 194 -42.89 -4.01 -8.41
CA THR A 194 -43.70 -5.19 -8.73
C THR A 194 -42.87 -6.47 -8.64
N GLU A 195 -43.50 -7.54 -8.17
CA GLU A 195 -42.93 -8.89 -8.21
C GLU A 195 -42.80 -9.39 -9.65
N LEU A 196 -41.71 -10.14 -9.90
CA LEU A 196 -41.42 -10.76 -11.18
C LEU A 196 -41.60 -12.27 -11.06
N GLU A 197 -42.33 -12.87 -11.98
CA GLU A 197 -42.44 -14.33 -12.09
C GLU A 197 -41.49 -14.81 -13.20
N LEU A 198 -40.54 -15.67 -12.84
CA LEU A 198 -39.55 -16.23 -13.75
C LEU A 198 -39.84 -17.70 -14.01
N SER A 199 -39.92 -18.07 -15.29
CA SER A 199 -40.00 -19.46 -15.74
C SER A 199 -38.68 -19.88 -16.39
N PHE A 200 -38.28 -21.14 -16.18
CA PHE A 200 -37.02 -21.70 -16.66
C PHE A 200 -37.25 -22.87 -17.63
N PRO A 201 -37.43 -22.61 -18.95
CA PRO A 201 -37.92 -23.61 -19.90
C PRO A 201 -37.04 -24.85 -20.06
N LYS A 202 -35.75 -24.75 -19.69
CA LYS A 202 -34.77 -25.84 -19.83
C LYS A 202 -34.44 -26.56 -18.53
N LEU A 203 -35.04 -26.16 -17.40
CA LEU A 203 -34.73 -26.77 -16.10
C LEU A 203 -35.78 -27.79 -15.68
N THR A 204 -35.28 -28.93 -15.21
CA THR A 204 -36.09 -30.00 -14.64
C THR A 204 -35.55 -30.45 -13.30
N ASP A 205 -36.40 -31.01 -12.45
CA ASP A 205 -35.99 -31.68 -11.22
C ASP A 205 -35.31 -33.04 -11.50
N ALA A 206 -34.89 -33.73 -10.43
CA ALA A 206 -34.26 -35.05 -10.51
C ALA A 206 -35.16 -36.13 -11.17
N ASN A 207 -36.48 -35.91 -11.20
CA ASN A 207 -37.47 -36.78 -11.81
C ASN A 207 -37.89 -36.31 -13.21
N LYS A 208 -37.14 -35.37 -13.82
CA LYS A 208 -37.40 -34.77 -15.14
C LYS A 208 -38.70 -33.97 -15.22
N ARG A 209 -39.24 -33.50 -14.09
CA ARG A 209 -40.40 -32.60 -14.06
C ARG A 209 -39.94 -31.16 -14.29
N PRO A 210 -40.64 -30.35 -15.10
CA PRO A 210 -40.31 -28.93 -15.27
C PRO A 210 -40.29 -28.19 -13.94
N TRP A 211 -39.39 -27.23 -13.80
CA TRP A 211 -39.39 -26.34 -12.64
C TRP A 211 -40.69 -25.51 -12.57
N PRO A 212 -41.21 -25.25 -11.36
CA PRO A 212 -42.29 -24.29 -11.21
C PRO A 212 -41.79 -22.87 -11.54
N PRO A 213 -42.68 -21.95 -11.97
CA PRO A 213 -42.37 -20.52 -11.99
C PRO A 213 -41.99 -20.06 -10.59
N LEU A 214 -40.99 -19.19 -10.50
CA LEU A 214 -40.46 -18.67 -9.23
C LEU A 214 -40.61 -17.15 -9.18
N ARG A 215 -40.98 -16.63 -8.01
CA ARG A 215 -41.16 -15.20 -7.75
C ARG A 215 -39.87 -14.56 -7.29
N TYR A 216 -39.58 -13.39 -7.84
CA TYR A 216 -38.41 -12.59 -7.55
C TYR A 216 -38.75 -11.12 -7.31
N GLN A 217 -38.00 -10.50 -6.41
CA GLN A 217 -37.97 -9.06 -6.21
C GLN A 217 -36.86 -8.44 -7.05
N PHE A 218 -37.16 -7.32 -7.72
CA PHE A 218 -36.16 -6.51 -8.39
C PHE A 218 -35.21 -5.84 -7.39
N ILE A 219 -33.90 -5.89 -7.67
CA ILE A 219 -32.87 -5.23 -6.84
C ILE A 219 -32.23 -4.05 -7.57
N SER A 220 -31.78 -4.27 -8.82
CA SER A 220 -31.13 -3.22 -9.62
C SER A 220 -31.06 -3.62 -11.09
N GLN A 221 -30.95 -2.62 -11.97
CA GLN A 221 -30.71 -2.78 -13.40
C GLN A 221 -29.51 -1.95 -13.81
N GLN A 222 -28.61 -2.57 -14.59
CA GLN A 222 -27.53 -1.89 -15.29
C GLN A 222 -27.54 -2.37 -16.73
N ASP A 223 -27.87 -1.47 -17.65
CA ASP A 223 -28.14 -1.78 -19.06
C ASP A 223 -29.22 -2.88 -19.20
N GLN A 224 -28.90 -3.99 -19.88
CA GLN A 224 -29.77 -5.16 -20.02
C GLN A 224 -29.60 -6.19 -18.90
N ARG A 225 -28.79 -5.92 -17.87
CA ARG A 225 -28.58 -6.83 -16.75
C ARG A 225 -29.45 -6.45 -15.57
N ILE A 226 -30.27 -7.38 -15.11
CA ILE A 226 -31.13 -7.21 -13.94
C ILE A 226 -30.71 -8.16 -12.83
N ARG A 227 -30.66 -7.66 -11.60
CA ARG A 227 -30.38 -8.44 -10.39
C ARG A 227 -31.65 -8.66 -9.60
N LEU A 228 -31.89 -9.91 -9.23
CA LEU A 228 -33.14 -10.37 -8.65
C LEU A 228 -32.89 -11.15 -7.35
N ARG A 229 -33.74 -10.94 -6.34
CA ARG A 229 -33.77 -11.70 -5.09
C ARG A 229 -34.95 -12.67 -5.12
N LEU A 230 -34.72 -13.94 -4.78
CA LEU A 230 -35.76 -14.96 -4.72
C LEU A 230 -36.72 -14.64 -3.55
N LEU A 231 -38.03 -14.68 -3.81
CA LEU A 231 -39.07 -14.52 -2.78
C LEU A 231 -39.60 -15.87 -2.28
N ASP A 232 -39.59 -16.89 -3.14
CA ASP A 232 -40.04 -18.24 -2.79
C ASP A 232 -38.96 -18.97 -1.95
N THR A 233 -39.14 -18.96 -0.63
CA THR A 233 -38.20 -19.53 0.34
C THR A 233 -38.62 -20.90 0.87
N GLU A 234 -39.61 -21.54 0.25
CA GLU A 234 -40.08 -22.86 0.67
C GLU A 234 -38.95 -23.91 0.61
N PRO A 235 -38.88 -24.85 1.58
CA PRO A 235 -37.79 -25.83 1.64
C PRO A 235 -37.62 -26.66 0.36
N HIS A 236 -38.72 -26.95 -0.34
CA HIS A 236 -38.66 -27.68 -1.62
C HIS A 236 -37.99 -26.87 -2.74
N ILE A 237 -38.28 -25.57 -2.86
CA ILE A 237 -37.65 -24.68 -3.84
C ILE A 237 -36.16 -24.51 -3.54
N THR A 238 -35.84 -24.27 -2.26
CA THR A 238 -34.44 -24.20 -1.81
C THR A 238 -33.70 -25.50 -2.14
N GLY A 239 -34.34 -26.66 -1.94
CA GLY A 239 -33.81 -27.98 -2.32
C GLY A 239 -33.58 -28.14 -3.83
N LEU A 240 -34.50 -27.66 -4.68
CA LEU A 240 -34.36 -27.69 -6.15
C LEU A 240 -33.13 -26.88 -6.61
N ILE A 241 -32.99 -25.65 -6.10
CA ILE A 241 -31.86 -24.78 -6.45
C ILE A 241 -30.55 -25.35 -5.91
N LYS A 242 -30.54 -25.88 -4.68
CA LYS A 242 -29.36 -26.54 -4.11
C LYS A 242 -28.94 -27.75 -4.96
N ALA A 243 -29.87 -28.61 -5.35
CA ALA A 243 -29.59 -29.75 -6.21
C ALA A 243 -29.06 -29.32 -7.59
N LEU A 244 -29.60 -28.24 -8.17
CA LEU A 244 -29.09 -27.68 -9.42
C LEU A 244 -27.63 -27.22 -9.28
N ILE A 245 -27.32 -26.45 -8.21
CA ILE A 245 -25.96 -25.98 -7.94
C ILE A 245 -25.03 -27.17 -7.71
N GLU A 246 -25.39 -28.12 -6.84
CA GLU A 246 -24.56 -29.28 -6.52
C GLU A 246 -24.27 -30.18 -7.72
N HIS A 247 -25.25 -30.33 -8.63
CA HIS A 247 -25.09 -31.09 -9.86
C HIS A 247 -24.15 -30.40 -10.85
N ASN A 248 -24.19 -29.06 -10.91
CA ASN A 248 -23.50 -28.27 -11.93
C ASN A 248 -22.18 -27.64 -11.44
N GLN A 249 -21.92 -27.56 -10.14
CA GLN A 249 -20.74 -26.92 -9.54
C GLN A 249 -19.39 -27.50 -10.01
N ARG A 250 -19.37 -28.75 -10.48
CA ARG A 250 -18.16 -29.38 -11.06
C ARG A 250 -17.91 -28.94 -12.50
N ARG A 251 -18.97 -28.55 -13.22
CA ARG A 251 -18.93 -28.18 -14.64
C ARG A 251 -18.86 -26.67 -14.84
N TYR A 252 -19.46 -25.90 -13.95
CA TYR A 252 -19.56 -24.45 -14.02
C TYR A 252 -18.81 -23.78 -12.87
N LYS A 253 -18.14 -22.66 -13.15
CA LYS A 253 -17.33 -21.94 -12.17
C LYS A 253 -18.20 -21.10 -11.24
N LEU A 254 -17.75 -20.97 -9.99
CA LEU A 254 -18.35 -20.04 -9.03
C LEU A 254 -17.93 -18.60 -9.32
N ASP A 255 -18.82 -17.64 -9.08
CA ASP A 255 -18.53 -16.20 -9.14
C ASP A 255 -17.76 -15.78 -7.89
N ILE A 256 -16.45 -15.73 -8.05
CA ILE A 256 -15.48 -15.39 -7.01
C ILE A 256 -15.16 -13.89 -6.92
N ARG A 257 -15.89 -13.01 -7.64
CA ARG A 257 -15.59 -11.56 -7.66
C ARG A 257 -15.64 -10.92 -6.28
N HIS A 258 -16.69 -11.21 -5.52
CA HIS A 258 -16.83 -10.76 -4.14
C HIS A 258 -15.60 -11.19 -3.32
N ILE A 259 -15.27 -12.48 -3.32
CA ILE A 259 -14.17 -13.01 -2.53
C ILE A 259 -12.86 -12.35 -2.94
N GLN A 260 -12.64 -12.14 -4.24
CA GLN A 260 -11.46 -11.42 -4.75
C GLN A 260 -11.34 -9.99 -4.24
N GLU A 261 -12.44 -9.23 -4.28
CA GLU A 261 -12.49 -7.85 -3.79
C GLU A 261 -12.25 -7.82 -2.27
N THR A 262 -12.91 -8.69 -1.51
CA THR A 262 -12.73 -8.81 -0.06
C THR A 262 -11.30 -9.21 0.31
N THR A 263 -10.72 -10.24 -0.33
CA THR A 263 -9.34 -10.67 -0.09
C THR A 263 -8.33 -9.58 -0.43
N ARG A 264 -8.58 -8.82 -1.52
CA ARG A 264 -7.76 -7.67 -1.89
C ARG A 264 -7.82 -6.57 -0.84
N SER A 265 -9.03 -6.18 -0.42
CA SER A 265 -9.22 -5.19 0.64
C SER A 265 -8.49 -5.62 1.90
N ARG A 266 -8.71 -6.86 2.38
CA ARG A 266 -8.03 -7.41 3.57
C ARG A 266 -6.50 -7.36 3.46
N GLY A 267 -5.94 -7.69 2.30
CA GLY A 267 -4.49 -7.63 2.06
C GLY A 267 -3.94 -6.21 2.18
N PHE A 268 -4.60 -5.23 1.57
CA PHE A 268 -4.21 -3.82 1.65
C PHE A 268 -4.46 -3.21 3.04
N GLU A 269 -5.56 -3.56 3.71
CA GLU A 269 -5.88 -3.12 5.08
C GLU A 269 -4.83 -3.59 6.08
N GLN A 270 -4.44 -4.87 6.02
CA GLN A 270 -3.40 -5.44 6.87
C GLN A 270 -2.05 -4.74 6.65
N MET A 271 -1.72 -4.43 5.40
CA MET A 271 -0.50 -3.69 5.07
C MET A 271 -0.55 -2.25 5.58
N LEU A 272 -1.69 -1.58 5.48
CA LEU A 272 -1.88 -0.20 5.93
C LEU A 272 -1.78 -0.08 7.46
N LEU A 273 -2.51 -0.92 8.21
CA LEU A 273 -2.49 -0.93 9.67
C LEU A 273 -1.06 -1.07 10.22
N SER A 274 -0.25 -1.90 9.56
CA SER A 274 1.15 -2.18 9.91
C SER A 274 2.06 -0.96 9.94
N HIS A 275 1.70 0.09 9.20
CA HIS A 275 2.60 1.18 8.90
C HIS A 275 1.99 2.57 9.05
N SER A 276 0.76 2.65 9.57
CA SER A 276 0.17 3.96 9.82
C SER A 276 0.93 4.70 10.91
N PRO A 277 1.31 5.97 10.69
CA PRO A 277 1.91 6.83 11.71
C PRO A 277 0.87 7.36 12.72
N ALA A 278 -0.42 7.15 12.45
CA ALA A 278 -1.48 7.52 13.37
C ALA A 278 -1.44 6.69 14.65
N LEU A 279 -1.75 7.33 15.78
CA LEU A 279 -1.89 6.69 17.09
C LEU A 279 -3.37 6.53 17.44
N PRO A 280 -3.92 5.30 17.39
CA PRO A 280 -5.30 5.01 17.79
C PRO A 280 -5.43 4.98 19.32
N VAL A 281 -6.42 5.72 19.83
CA VAL A 281 -6.78 5.79 21.26
C VAL A 281 -8.25 5.42 21.41
N PHE A 282 -8.56 4.50 22.30
CA PHE A 282 -9.92 3.95 22.47
C PHE A 282 -10.52 4.41 23.78
N PHE A 283 -11.85 4.60 23.76
CA PHE A 283 -12.60 5.14 24.88
C PHE A 283 -13.72 4.20 25.33
N ASP A 284 -13.92 4.14 26.65
CA ASP A 284 -15.04 3.44 27.27
C ASP A 284 -16.39 4.16 27.04
N ALA A 285 -17.47 3.65 27.64
CA ALA A 285 -18.80 4.24 27.58
C ALA A 285 -18.84 5.66 28.21
N GLU A 286 -18.06 5.91 29.26
CA GLU A 286 -17.93 7.21 29.90
C GLU A 286 -17.08 8.23 29.12
N GLN A 287 -16.49 7.82 27.99
CA GLN A 287 -15.60 8.61 27.13
C GLN A 287 -14.24 8.92 27.76
N ARG A 288 -13.74 8.01 28.62
CA ARG A 288 -12.38 8.06 29.14
C ARG A 288 -11.46 7.26 28.21
N ALA A 289 -10.29 7.80 27.91
CA ALA A 289 -9.27 7.06 27.17
C ALA A 289 -8.78 5.88 28.04
N CYS A 290 -8.81 4.67 27.48
CA CYS A 290 -8.48 3.44 28.20
C CYS A 290 -7.34 2.67 27.53
N TYR A 291 -7.31 2.63 26.20
CA TYR A 291 -6.33 1.87 25.44
C TYR A 291 -5.68 2.71 24.34
N CYS A 292 -4.42 2.40 24.04
CA CYS A 292 -3.67 2.98 22.95
C CYS A 292 -3.00 1.87 22.14
N LEU A 293 -3.17 1.86 20.82
CA LEU A 293 -2.60 0.84 19.95
C LEU A 293 -1.29 1.32 19.31
N SER A 294 -0.21 0.57 19.55
CA SER A 294 1.16 1.00 19.23
C SER A 294 1.69 0.20 18.04
N THR A 295 2.38 0.88 17.13
CA THR A 295 3.09 0.30 15.98
C THR A 295 4.52 0.82 15.96
N VAL A 296 5.36 0.21 15.13
CA VAL A 296 6.71 0.74 14.88
C VAL A 296 6.65 2.15 14.28
N HIS A 297 5.62 2.46 13.50
CA HIS A 297 5.50 3.72 12.76
C HIS A 297 4.89 4.86 13.58
N ASN A 298 4.03 4.56 14.56
CA ASN A 298 3.49 5.58 15.47
C ASN A 298 4.28 5.71 16.78
N GLN A 299 5.37 4.95 16.94
CA GLN A 299 6.27 5.03 18.09
C GLN A 299 6.78 6.45 18.40
N PRO A 300 7.17 7.30 17.42
CA PRO A 300 7.61 8.66 17.72
C PRO A 300 6.52 9.50 18.40
N LEU A 301 5.28 9.41 17.91
CA LEU A 301 4.14 10.10 18.51
C LEU A 301 3.78 9.52 19.89
N GLN A 302 3.90 8.20 20.05
CA GLN A 302 3.72 7.58 21.35
C GLN A 302 4.74 8.07 22.38
N GLN A 303 6.03 8.15 22.01
CA GLN A 303 7.09 8.62 22.91
C GLN A 303 6.91 10.08 23.33
N LEU A 304 6.28 10.90 22.49
CA LEU A 304 5.89 12.27 22.84
C LEU A 304 4.79 12.31 23.90
N LEU A 305 3.84 11.37 23.85
CA LEU A 305 2.59 11.41 24.63
C LEU A 305 2.58 10.49 25.85
N PHE A 306 3.58 9.63 26.01
CA PHE A 306 3.73 8.69 27.12
C PHE A 306 5.09 8.80 27.80
N LYS A 307 5.09 8.65 29.12
CA LYS A 307 6.28 8.50 29.95
C LYS A 307 6.01 7.42 30.99
N ASP A 308 6.68 6.28 30.83
CA ASP A 308 6.41 5.07 31.62
C ASP A 308 4.91 4.70 31.56
N GLU A 309 4.24 4.62 32.71
CA GLU A 309 2.80 4.35 32.82
C GLU A 309 1.92 5.62 32.80
N LEU A 310 2.54 6.80 32.59
CA LEU A 310 1.85 8.08 32.52
C LEU A 310 1.65 8.53 31.07
N SER A 311 0.60 9.31 30.83
CA SER A 311 0.26 9.88 29.53
C SER A 311 -0.28 11.29 29.64
N LEU A 312 -0.06 12.11 28.61
CA LEU A 312 -0.73 13.39 28.42
C LEU A 312 -2.13 13.22 27.81
N LEU A 313 -2.41 12.05 27.20
CA LEU A 313 -3.67 11.79 26.49
C LEU A 313 -4.91 11.93 27.38
N SER A 314 -4.82 11.61 28.67
CA SER A 314 -5.96 11.74 29.58
C SER A 314 -6.43 13.19 29.75
N GLU A 315 -5.52 14.17 29.66
CA GLU A 315 -5.84 15.61 29.68
C GLU A 315 -6.16 16.12 28.26
N LEU A 316 -5.42 15.64 27.24
CA LEU A 316 -5.62 16.03 25.82
C LEU A 316 -6.95 15.52 25.24
N LEU A 317 -7.44 14.36 25.68
CA LEU A 317 -8.63 13.70 25.18
C LEU A 317 -9.61 13.41 26.33
N GLY A 318 -9.77 14.39 27.23
CA GLY A 318 -10.66 14.24 28.37
C GLY A 318 -12.13 14.04 27.97
N PRO A 319 -12.96 13.41 28.82
CA PRO A 319 -14.35 13.07 28.50
C PRO A 319 -15.22 14.24 28.03
N ARG A 320 -14.98 15.45 28.55
CA ARG A 320 -15.71 16.65 28.12
C ARG A 320 -15.46 16.97 26.64
N ARG A 321 -14.21 16.85 26.18
CA ARG A 321 -13.82 17.13 24.80
C ARG A 321 -14.39 16.07 23.86
N ILE A 322 -14.25 14.79 24.21
CA ILE A 322 -14.77 13.68 23.40
C ILE A 322 -16.29 13.76 23.26
N LYS A 323 -17.03 14.03 24.34
CA LYS A 323 -18.48 14.25 24.28
C LYS A 323 -18.86 15.44 23.40
N ALA A 324 -18.13 16.55 23.49
CA ALA A 324 -18.35 17.72 22.64
C ALA A 324 -18.09 17.42 21.16
N MET A 325 -17.09 16.59 20.84
CA MET A 325 -16.84 16.13 19.47
C MET A 325 -17.95 15.20 18.98
N LEU A 326 -18.38 14.22 19.76
CA LEU A 326 -19.47 13.28 19.40
C LEU A 326 -20.81 13.98 19.17
N ALA A 327 -21.03 15.15 19.77
CA ALA A 327 -22.23 15.95 19.57
C ALA A 327 -22.27 16.67 18.21
N ARG A 328 -21.15 16.73 17.48
CA ARG A 328 -21.07 17.30 16.12
C ARG A 328 -21.53 16.29 15.08
N ASP A 329 -21.91 16.77 13.90
CA ASP A 329 -22.14 15.92 12.73
C ASP A 329 -20.92 15.04 12.46
N GLU A 330 -21.11 13.77 12.09
CA GLU A 330 -20.02 12.81 11.89
C GLU A 330 -18.94 13.31 10.92
N SER A 331 -19.32 14.09 9.91
CA SER A 331 -18.39 14.70 8.94
C SER A 331 -17.49 15.82 9.52
N GLN A 332 -17.75 16.24 10.76
CA GLN A 332 -17.07 17.31 11.48
C GLN A 332 -16.48 16.83 12.82
N GLN A 333 -16.44 15.52 13.06
CA GLN A 333 -15.86 14.93 14.28
C GLN A 333 -14.33 14.89 14.19
N GLU A 334 -13.74 16.06 14.01
CA GLU A 334 -12.30 16.29 14.03
C GLU A 334 -11.94 17.51 14.89
N SER A 335 -10.69 17.53 15.35
CA SER A 335 -10.15 18.63 16.14
C SER A 335 -8.64 18.75 15.94
N TYR A 336 -8.08 19.92 16.27
CA TYR A 336 -6.64 20.19 16.23
C TYR A 336 -6.18 20.60 17.62
N LEU A 337 -5.19 19.89 18.15
CA LEU A 337 -4.56 20.18 19.44
C LEU A 337 -3.21 20.83 19.19
N LEU A 338 -3.05 22.06 19.69
CA LEU A 338 -1.81 22.83 19.64
C LEU A 338 -1.02 22.54 20.91
N MET A 339 0.25 22.17 20.79
CA MET A 339 1.10 21.78 21.90
C MET A 339 2.45 22.50 21.86
N PHE A 340 3.01 22.79 23.03
CA PHE A 340 4.40 23.23 23.18
C PHE A 340 4.90 22.97 24.61
N GLU A 341 6.20 23.16 24.82
CA GLU A 341 6.84 23.06 26.13
C GLU A 341 7.30 24.44 26.64
N HIS A 342 7.05 24.70 27.91
CA HIS A 342 7.64 25.82 28.63
C HIS A 342 8.71 25.33 29.61
N HIS A 343 9.94 25.81 29.45
CA HIS A 343 11.07 25.42 30.30
C HIS A 343 11.31 26.53 31.33
N GLN A 344 11.18 26.23 32.61
CA GLN A 344 11.38 27.18 33.70
C GLN A 344 12.10 26.50 34.87
N GLN A 345 13.21 27.07 35.34
CA GLN A 345 13.99 26.57 36.48
C GLN A 345 14.38 25.08 36.37
N GLY A 346 14.74 24.63 35.17
CA GLY A 346 15.11 23.23 34.91
C GLY A 346 13.94 22.24 34.89
N ARG A 347 12.70 22.72 34.98
CA ARG A 347 11.48 21.91 34.82
C ARG A 347 10.84 22.19 33.47
N VAL A 348 10.22 21.15 32.90
CA VAL A 348 9.50 21.20 31.62
C VAL A 348 8.01 21.11 31.92
N PHE A 349 7.25 22.11 31.46
CA PHE A 349 5.80 22.20 31.61
C PHE A 349 5.15 22.05 30.24
N PRO A 350 4.39 20.97 29.99
CA PRO A 350 3.67 20.80 28.72
C PRO A 350 2.41 21.67 28.72
N PHE A 351 2.20 22.40 27.63
CA PHE A 351 0.99 23.16 27.37
C PHE A 351 0.26 22.57 26.17
N ALA A 352 -1.06 22.50 26.25
CA ALA A 352 -1.89 22.07 25.14
C ALA A 352 -3.26 22.74 25.14
N GLY A 353 -3.72 23.14 23.96
CA GLY A 353 -5.06 23.70 23.77
C GLY A 353 -5.69 23.24 22.47
N GLU A 354 -7.01 23.03 22.50
CA GLU A 354 -7.78 22.78 21.29
C GLU A 354 -7.95 24.08 20.51
N LEU A 355 -7.67 24.05 19.21
CA LEU A 355 -7.71 25.22 18.32
C LEU A 355 -9.06 25.94 18.39
N GLU A 356 -10.16 25.20 18.28
CA GLU A 356 -11.52 25.73 18.29
C GLU A 356 -11.89 26.36 19.64
N GLN A 357 -11.56 25.66 20.74
CA GLN A 357 -11.76 26.16 22.09
C GLN A 357 -10.98 27.46 22.34
N LEU A 358 -9.71 27.50 21.92
CA LEU A 358 -8.87 28.71 22.02
C LEU A 358 -9.45 29.86 21.19
N ARG A 359 -10.02 29.57 20.01
CA ARG A 359 -10.64 30.55 19.13
C ARG A 359 -11.89 31.16 19.77
N GLU A 360 -12.78 30.32 20.29
CA GLU A 360 -14.01 30.75 20.97
C GLU A 360 -13.73 31.63 22.19
N GLN A 361 -12.61 31.37 22.88
CA GLN A 361 -12.18 32.15 24.05
C GLN A 361 -11.35 33.39 23.70
N GLY A 362 -11.04 33.64 22.42
CA GLY A 362 -10.20 34.75 21.99
C GLY A 362 -8.72 34.62 22.40
N LEU A 363 -8.26 33.40 22.72
CA LEU A 363 -6.91 33.09 23.18
C LEU A 363 -6.02 32.48 22.09
N LEU A 364 -6.59 32.13 20.93
CA LEU A 364 -5.87 31.45 19.85
C LEU A 364 -4.64 32.22 19.36
N ASP A 365 -4.77 33.53 19.09
CA ASP A 365 -3.67 34.34 18.59
C ASP A 365 -2.52 34.42 19.62
N GLY A 366 -2.85 34.57 20.90
CA GLY A 366 -1.89 34.56 22.00
C GLY A 366 -1.19 33.21 22.16
N PHE A 367 -1.96 32.11 22.06
CA PHE A 367 -1.44 30.75 22.14
C PHE A 367 -0.50 30.45 20.97
N LEU A 368 -0.89 30.78 19.72
CA LEU A 368 -0.07 30.59 18.53
C LEU A 368 1.23 31.38 18.65
N ARG A 369 1.17 32.70 18.91
CA ARG A 369 2.35 33.56 19.00
C ARG A 369 3.36 33.09 20.03
N PHE A 370 2.89 32.62 21.19
CA PHE A 370 3.78 32.07 22.20
C PHE A 370 4.29 30.68 21.79
N GLY A 371 3.40 29.77 21.42
CA GLY A 371 3.68 28.35 21.21
C GLY A 371 4.58 28.04 20.01
N VAL A 372 4.38 28.69 18.85
CA VAL A 372 5.16 28.43 17.63
C VAL A 372 6.67 28.71 17.78
N ASN A 373 7.05 29.48 18.80
CA ASN A 373 8.43 29.85 19.10
C ASN A 373 9.03 29.02 20.24
N LYS A 374 8.29 28.03 20.74
CA LYS A 374 8.69 27.21 21.90
C LYS A 374 9.16 25.81 21.46
N PRO A 375 10.06 25.19 22.25
CA PRO A 375 10.39 23.79 22.04
C PRO A 375 9.14 22.92 22.14
N GLY A 376 9.17 21.78 21.46
CA GLY A 376 8.04 20.85 21.45
C GLY A 376 6.80 21.38 20.73
N TRP A 377 6.88 22.48 19.96
CA TRP A 377 5.77 22.95 19.13
C TRP A 377 5.28 21.83 18.21
N ARG A 378 4.01 21.47 18.37
CA ARG A 378 3.34 20.43 17.59
C ARG A 378 1.88 20.75 17.38
N VAL A 379 1.35 20.30 16.25
CA VAL A 379 -0.07 20.31 15.96
C VAL A 379 -0.53 18.87 15.74
N LEU A 380 -1.38 18.38 16.63
CA LEU A 380 -1.99 17.05 16.49
C LEU A 380 -3.38 17.17 15.90
N LYS A 381 -3.64 16.46 14.80
CA LYS A 381 -4.99 16.25 14.29
C LYS A 381 -5.61 15.06 15.01
N VAL A 382 -6.85 15.22 15.44
CA VAL A 382 -7.68 14.17 16.05
C VAL A 382 -8.88 13.92 15.16
N ASN A 383 -9.05 12.69 14.66
CA ASN A 383 -10.28 12.24 14.01
C ASN A 383 -10.99 11.24 14.92
N LEU A 384 -12.27 11.45 15.20
CA LEU A 384 -13.05 10.61 16.09
C LEU A 384 -14.05 9.77 15.31
N PHE A 385 -14.14 8.49 15.64
CA PHE A 385 -15.05 7.54 15.00
C PHE A 385 -15.77 6.71 16.07
N THR A 386 -17.06 6.43 15.85
CA THR A 386 -17.83 5.49 16.68
C THR A 386 -17.39 4.06 16.37
N THR A 387 -17.27 3.21 17.40
CA THR A 387 -16.94 1.79 17.23
C THR A 387 -17.89 0.91 18.04
N HIS A 388 -18.15 -0.30 17.53
CA HIS A 388 -18.97 -1.31 18.21
C HIS A 388 -18.21 -2.65 18.25
N VAL A 389 -17.29 -2.78 19.20
CA VAL A 389 -16.41 -3.96 19.28
C VAL A 389 -17.18 -5.25 19.56
N GLN A 390 -18.28 -5.17 20.30
CA GLN A 390 -19.17 -6.31 20.56
C GLN A 390 -19.77 -6.92 19.28
N ALA A 391 -20.19 -6.09 18.32
CA ALA A 391 -20.74 -6.56 17.05
C ALA A 391 -19.67 -7.25 16.20
N LEU A 392 -18.42 -6.80 16.30
CA LEU A 392 -17.28 -7.38 15.58
C LEU A 392 -16.87 -8.74 16.15
N ALA A 393 -16.95 -8.93 17.47
CA ALA A 393 -16.66 -10.21 18.12
C ALA A 393 -17.64 -11.34 17.73
N GLY A 394 -18.87 -10.99 17.32
CA GLY A 394 -19.85 -11.95 16.80
C GLY A 394 -19.55 -12.46 15.38
N LEU A 395 -18.83 -11.68 14.56
CA LEU A 395 -18.48 -12.05 13.17
C LEU A 395 -17.43 -13.17 13.10
N ASP A 396 -16.60 -13.32 14.15
CA ASP A 396 -15.64 -14.42 14.26
C ASP A 396 -16.33 -15.78 14.56
N GLN A 397 -17.60 -15.78 14.97
CA GLN A 397 -18.34 -16.99 15.38
C GLN A 397 -19.31 -17.51 14.33
N ASP A 398 -19.53 -16.82 13.21
CA ASP A 398 -20.42 -17.29 12.16
C ASP A 398 -19.65 -18.17 11.14
N PRO A 399 -19.88 -19.50 11.11
CA PRO A 399 -19.17 -20.43 10.23
C PRO A 399 -19.45 -20.20 8.74
N ASN A 400 -20.48 -19.44 8.37
CA ASN A 400 -20.78 -19.08 6.98
C ASN A 400 -20.16 -17.74 6.55
N THR A 401 -19.65 -16.94 7.48
CA THR A 401 -18.85 -15.78 7.14
C THR A 401 -17.44 -16.28 6.85
N SER A 402 -16.83 -15.85 5.75
CA SER A 402 -15.41 -16.12 5.43
C SER A 402 -14.41 -15.58 6.49
N GLY A 403 -14.91 -15.11 7.64
CA GLY A 403 -14.18 -14.70 8.84
C GLY A 403 -14.04 -15.79 9.91
N ALA A 404 -14.68 -16.96 9.79
CA ALA A 404 -14.44 -18.10 10.69
C ALA A 404 -12.98 -18.61 10.66
N ASP A 405 -12.22 -18.19 9.66
CA ASP A 405 -10.87 -18.66 9.31
C ASP A 405 -9.72 -17.78 9.87
N LEU A 406 -9.94 -17.03 10.95
CA LEU A 406 -8.80 -16.52 11.74
C LEU A 406 -8.08 -17.63 12.52
N GLN A 407 -8.59 -18.86 12.48
CA GLN A 407 -7.91 -20.05 12.98
C GLN A 407 -6.87 -20.54 11.96
N LEU A 408 -5.67 -19.94 12.03
CA LEU A 408 -4.47 -20.41 11.31
C LEU A 408 -4.02 -21.82 11.80
N THR A 409 -4.57 -22.32 12.92
CA THR A 409 -4.47 -23.69 13.45
C THR A 409 -5.75 -24.07 14.20
N ASP A 410 -5.95 -25.37 14.52
CA ASP A 410 -7.03 -25.92 15.37
C ASP A 410 -7.04 -25.39 16.83
N THR A 411 -6.37 -24.27 17.12
CA THR A 411 -6.26 -23.69 18.46
C THR A 411 -7.35 -22.64 18.66
N PRO A 412 -8.21 -22.77 19.69
CA PRO A 412 -9.30 -21.84 19.91
C PRO A 412 -8.76 -20.43 20.21
N VAL A 413 -9.33 -19.43 19.53
CA VAL A 413 -8.99 -18.02 19.75
C VAL A 413 -9.45 -17.59 21.14
N ALA A 414 -8.56 -16.96 21.91
CA ALA A 414 -8.90 -16.45 23.23
C ALA A 414 -10.06 -15.44 23.17
N PRO A 415 -11.04 -15.51 24.09
CA PRO A 415 -12.19 -14.62 24.08
C PRO A 415 -11.76 -13.18 24.33
N VAL A 416 -12.43 -12.25 23.65
CA VAL A 416 -12.21 -10.80 23.87
C VAL A 416 -12.73 -10.42 25.26
N PRO A 417 -11.92 -9.78 26.14
CA PRO A 417 -12.36 -9.35 27.46
C PRO A 417 -13.59 -8.45 27.39
N LYS A 418 -14.47 -8.53 28.40
CA LYS A 418 -15.74 -7.78 28.41
C LYS A 418 -15.52 -6.27 28.37
N GLU A 419 -14.49 -5.77 29.03
CA GLU A 419 -14.17 -4.33 29.08
C GLU A 419 -13.88 -3.77 27.69
N ILE A 420 -13.31 -4.59 26.79
CA ILE A 420 -13.02 -4.19 25.41
C ILE A 420 -14.30 -4.13 24.56
N GLN A 421 -15.31 -4.94 24.91
CA GLN A 421 -16.59 -4.95 24.20
C GLN A 421 -17.40 -3.68 24.45
N GLU A 422 -17.15 -2.99 25.57
CA GLU A 422 -17.81 -1.75 25.99
C GLU A 422 -17.18 -0.47 25.39
N LEU A 423 -16.12 -0.61 24.59
CA LEU A 423 -15.50 0.54 23.90
C LEU A 423 -16.48 1.16 22.90
N SER A 424 -16.62 2.49 22.99
CA SER A 424 -17.67 3.24 22.29
C SER A 424 -17.15 4.08 21.13
N CYS A 425 -15.91 4.57 21.22
CA CYS A 425 -15.27 5.33 20.16
C CYS A 425 -13.76 5.10 20.10
N VAL A 426 -13.18 5.48 18.96
CA VAL A 426 -11.74 5.48 18.70
C VAL A 426 -11.35 6.84 18.12
N ALA A 427 -10.31 7.45 18.67
CA ALA A 427 -9.67 8.63 18.13
C ALA A 427 -8.37 8.24 17.43
N LEU A 428 -8.19 8.71 16.20
CA LEU A 428 -6.91 8.65 15.49
C LEU A 428 -6.18 9.97 15.64
N LEU A 429 -5.00 9.91 16.26
CA LEU A 429 -4.13 11.06 16.44
C LEU A 429 -3.02 11.04 15.42
N ARG A 430 -2.76 12.18 14.77
CA ARG A 430 -1.67 12.36 13.81
C ARG A 430 -0.91 13.62 14.11
N ASP A 431 0.41 13.58 14.00
CA ASP A 431 1.23 14.78 13.96
C ASP A 431 1.10 15.41 12.56
N VAL A 432 0.47 16.58 12.49
CA VAL A 432 0.28 17.33 11.24
C VAL A 432 1.05 18.64 11.26
N THR A 433 2.09 18.73 12.10
CA THR A 433 2.97 19.90 12.16
C THR A 433 3.63 20.11 10.82
N GLN A 434 3.53 21.32 10.26
CA GLN A 434 4.16 21.70 9.00
C GLN A 434 4.95 23.00 9.19
N ASP A 435 6.21 23.01 8.77
CA ASP A 435 7.11 24.15 8.94
C ASP A 435 6.54 25.41 8.27
N TRP A 436 6.10 25.30 7.01
CA TRP A 436 5.55 26.43 6.26
C TRP A 436 4.27 27.03 6.87
N LEU A 437 3.45 26.21 7.57
CA LEU A 437 2.29 26.72 8.32
C LEU A 437 2.73 27.38 9.63
N THR A 438 3.74 26.82 10.29
CA THR A 438 4.31 27.38 11.53
C THR A 438 4.94 28.75 11.26
N GLU A 439 5.70 28.87 10.17
CA GLU A 439 6.28 30.14 9.70
C GLU A 439 5.18 31.16 9.34
N ALA A 440 4.13 30.74 8.65
CA ALA A 440 3.02 31.64 8.34
C ALA A 440 2.30 32.13 9.60
N ALA A 441 2.06 31.25 10.58
CA ALA A 441 1.46 31.63 11.85
C ALA A 441 2.35 32.57 12.68
N GLN A 442 3.68 32.41 12.61
CA GLN A 442 4.65 33.35 13.21
C GLN A 442 4.55 34.76 12.62
N ALA A 443 4.24 34.87 11.33
CA ALA A 443 4.15 36.13 10.60
C ALA A 443 2.80 36.86 10.78
N LEU A 444 1.78 36.22 11.37
CA LEU A 444 0.46 36.84 11.54
C LEU A 444 0.50 38.04 12.50
N PRO A 445 -0.17 39.16 12.17
CA PRO A 445 -0.29 40.31 13.06
C PRO A 445 -1.24 39.97 14.22
N GLY A 446 -0.81 40.20 15.47
CA GLY A 446 -1.62 39.88 16.66
C GLY A 446 -1.42 40.87 17.81
N GLN A 447 -2.45 41.01 18.65
CA GLN A 447 -2.38 41.80 19.89
C GLN A 447 -1.45 41.15 20.92
N VAL A 448 -0.78 41.98 21.72
CA VAL A 448 0.04 41.49 22.84
C VAL A 448 -0.91 41.06 23.97
N GLN A 449 -0.96 39.76 24.26
CA GLN A 449 -1.69 39.19 25.39
C GLN A 449 -0.68 38.75 26.47
N ASP A 450 -1.06 38.85 27.75
CA ASP A 450 -0.24 38.34 28.87
C ASP A 450 -0.16 36.81 28.79
N PRO A 451 1.03 36.18 28.66
CA PRO A 451 1.17 34.73 28.62
C PRO A 451 0.59 33.99 29.83
N ASN A 452 0.41 34.67 30.98
CA ASN A 452 -0.17 34.05 32.17
C ASN A 452 -1.61 33.60 31.97
N VAL A 453 -2.34 34.16 31.00
CA VAL A 453 -3.70 33.69 30.65
C VAL A 453 -3.72 32.25 30.12
N LEU A 454 -2.55 31.73 29.69
CA LEU A 454 -2.40 30.36 29.22
C LEU A 454 -2.21 29.34 30.34
N ALA A 455 -2.07 29.76 31.61
CA ALA A 455 -1.84 28.85 32.73
C ALA A 455 -2.84 27.68 32.84
N PRO A 456 -4.16 27.84 32.55
CA PRO A 456 -5.13 26.73 32.55
C PRO A 456 -4.86 25.65 31.48
N TYR A 457 -4.02 25.93 30.48
CA TYR A 457 -3.65 25.02 29.41
C TYR A 457 -2.36 24.24 29.71
N CYS A 458 -1.75 24.44 30.87
CA CYS A 458 -0.68 23.58 31.35
C CYS A 458 -1.27 22.23 31.75
N ILE A 459 -0.91 21.18 31.02
CA ILE A 459 -1.42 19.83 31.23
C ILE A 459 -0.49 18.99 32.11
N GLN A 460 -0.98 17.87 32.62
CA GLN A 460 -0.24 16.98 33.51
C GLN A 460 -0.17 15.55 32.99
N TRP A 461 0.90 14.86 33.34
CA TRP A 461 1.06 13.42 33.10
C TRP A 461 0.14 12.64 34.04
N ARG A 462 -0.73 11.79 33.49
CA ARG A 462 -1.73 11.00 34.24
C ARG A 462 -1.64 9.51 33.91
N PRO A 463 -1.86 8.60 34.88
CA PRO A 463 -1.98 7.17 34.57
C PRO A 463 -3.35 6.85 33.95
N GLY A 464 -3.54 5.58 33.56
CA GLY A 464 -4.86 5.02 33.25
C GLY A 464 -5.09 4.63 31.79
N ILE A 465 -4.10 4.79 30.91
CA ILE A 465 -4.19 4.36 29.51
C ILE A 465 -3.22 3.21 29.29
N GLN A 466 -3.75 2.03 28.98
CA GLN A 466 -2.95 0.85 28.69
C GLN A 466 -2.43 0.90 27.24
N ARG A 467 -1.11 0.71 27.09
CA ARG A 467 -0.47 0.60 25.78
C ARG A 467 -0.50 -0.85 25.31
N ILE A 468 -1.08 -1.07 24.15
CA ILE A 468 -1.17 -2.38 23.50
C ILE A 468 -0.31 -2.33 22.25
N ALA A 469 0.63 -3.26 22.10
CA ALA A 469 1.44 -3.35 20.88
C ALA A 469 0.67 -4.13 19.80
N MET A 470 0.56 -3.55 18.60
CA MET A 470 0.01 -4.23 17.45
C MET A 470 1.08 -5.15 16.86
N ARG A 471 0.91 -6.46 17.03
CA ARG A 471 1.85 -7.46 16.54
C ARG A 471 1.35 -8.00 15.20
N PHE A 472 2.04 -7.63 14.12
CA PHE A 472 1.65 -7.96 12.74
C PHE A 472 2.15 -9.32 12.27
N ASN A 473 3.23 -9.82 12.88
CA ASN A 473 3.89 -11.07 12.53
C ASN A 473 3.89 -12.09 13.67
N ASP A 474 3.06 -11.92 14.71
CA ASP A 474 2.89 -13.00 15.68
C ASP A 474 1.99 -14.08 15.07
N MET A 475 2.61 -14.86 14.18
CA MET A 475 2.23 -16.20 13.74
C MET A 475 2.13 -17.21 14.92
N ARG A 476 2.19 -16.74 16.17
CA ARG A 476 2.08 -17.57 17.35
C ARG A 476 0.61 -17.76 17.64
N ILE A 477 0.09 -18.86 17.13
CA ILE A 477 -1.25 -19.34 17.48
C ILE A 477 -1.18 -20.23 18.73
N GLU A 478 0.03 -20.56 19.17
CA GLU A 478 0.33 -21.48 20.26
C GLU A 478 0.90 -20.76 21.49
N PRO A 479 0.44 -21.12 22.70
CA PRO A 479 0.93 -20.54 23.94
C PRO A 479 2.42 -20.82 24.13
N ARG A 480 3.14 -19.81 24.64
CA ARG A 480 4.54 -19.93 25.01
C ARG A 480 4.65 -20.15 26.51
N PHE A 481 5.63 -20.95 26.91
CA PHE A 481 5.91 -21.25 28.31
C PHE A 481 7.31 -20.77 28.65
N ARG A 482 7.43 -20.03 29.76
CA ARG A 482 8.73 -19.63 30.29
C ARG A 482 9.45 -20.87 30.78
N TYR A 483 10.65 -21.10 30.26
CA TYR A 483 11.48 -22.21 30.72
C TYR A 483 12.94 -21.96 30.39
N LYS A 484 13.75 -21.99 31.45
CA LYS A 484 15.19 -21.73 31.37
C LYS A 484 15.96 -23.02 31.32
N THR A 485 16.65 -23.26 30.21
CA THR A 485 17.55 -24.41 30.04
C THR A 485 18.65 -24.07 29.05
N PRO A 486 19.88 -24.62 29.21
CA PRO A 486 20.93 -24.44 28.22
C PRO A 486 20.56 -25.03 26.86
N VAL A 487 20.92 -24.30 25.82
CA VAL A 487 20.69 -24.65 24.41
C VAL A 487 22.00 -24.47 23.65
N GLN A 488 22.32 -25.43 22.80
CA GLN A 488 23.49 -25.36 21.92
C GLN A 488 23.04 -25.14 20.48
N LEU A 489 23.65 -24.18 19.80
CA LEU A 489 23.43 -23.88 18.39
C LEU A 489 24.63 -24.37 17.57
N TYR A 490 24.36 -25.04 16.45
CA TYR A 490 25.37 -25.49 15.52
C TYR A 490 25.15 -24.87 14.14
N PHE A 491 26.15 -24.15 13.65
CA PHE A 491 26.18 -23.62 12.29
C PHE A 491 27.60 -23.24 11.88
N ASP A 492 27.90 -23.26 10.58
CA ASP A 492 29.22 -22.90 10.02
C ASP A 492 30.41 -23.58 10.73
N GLY A 493 30.22 -24.81 11.22
CA GLY A 493 31.21 -25.56 12.00
C GLY A 493 31.48 -25.01 13.41
N LYS A 494 30.69 -24.03 13.88
CA LYS A 494 30.76 -23.44 15.22
C LYS A 494 29.67 -23.99 16.12
N THR A 495 29.97 -24.06 17.40
CA THR A 495 29.01 -24.37 18.47
C THR A 495 28.90 -23.16 19.39
N ILE A 496 27.69 -22.67 19.61
CA ILE A 496 27.41 -21.54 20.50
C ILE A 496 26.50 -21.99 21.62
N GLU A 497 26.88 -21.70 22.86
CA GLU A 497 26.04 -21.94 24.03
C GLU A 497 25.15 -20.74 24.33
N THR A 498 23.88 -21.02 24.59
CA THR A 498 22.82 -20.03 24.79
C THR A 498 21.83 -20.52 25.85
N GLU A 499 20.90 -19.67 26.27
CA GLU A 499 19.86 -20.05 27.24
C GLU A 499 18.47 -19.92 26.59
N LEU A 500 17.64 -20.94 26.72
CA LEU A 500 16.21 -20.84 26.40
C LEU A 500 15.55 -19.84 27.36
N GLN A 501 14.79 -18.87 26.82
CA GLN A 501 13.91 -18.03 27.63
C GLN A 501 12.49 -18.60 27.68
N ASP A 502 11.97 -18.95 26.51
CA ASP A 502 10.63 -19.46 26.33
C ASP A 502 10.57 -20.40 25.12
N PHE A 503 9.59 -21.31 25.14
CA PHE A 503 9.32 -22.23 24.05
C PHE A 503 7.82 -22.36 23.77
N SER A 504 7.52 -22.86 22.59
CA SER A 504 6.20 -23.26 22.11
C SER A 504 6.32 -24.60 21.37
N THR A 505 5.25 -25.12 20.75
CA THR A 505 5.38 -26.40 20.02
C THR A 505 6.23 -26.27 18.73
N GLN A 506 6.39 -25.06 18.19
CA GLN A 506 7.08 -24.82 16.91
C GLN A 506 8.17 -23.76 16.98
N GLY A 507 8.31 -23.03 18.10
CA GLY A 507 9.29 -21.95 18.20
C GLY A 507 10.03 -21.89 19.53
N LEU A 508 11.26 -21.39 19.46
CA LEU A 508 12.13 -21.13 20.61
C LEU A 508 12.52 -19.65 20.65
N CYS A 509 12.65 -19.09 21.85
CA CYS A 509 13.31 -17.81 22.10
C CYS A 509 14.55 -18.06 22.94
N LEU A 510 15.71 -17.68 22.42
CA LEU A 510 16.99 -17.87 23.09
C LEU A 510 17.57 -16.52 23.49
N ARG A 511 18.21 -16.48 24.65
CA ARG A 511 19.09 -15.40 25.06
C ARG A 511 20.51 -15.76 24.71
N LEU A 512 21.14 -14.93 23.89
CA LEU A 512 22.56 -15.04 23.58
C LEU A 512 23.40 -14.40 24.68
N ASN A 513 24.62 -14.92 24.87
CA ASN A 513 25.59 -14.35 25.81
C ASN A 513 26.30 -13.14 25.22
N GLU A 514 26.48 -13.12 23.90
CA GLU A 514 27.20 -12.11 23.14
C GLU A 514 26.55 -11.92 21.75
N PRO A 515 26.73 -10.75 21.11
CA PRO A 515 26.18 -10.53 19.78
C PRO A 515 26.88 -11.39 18.73
N ILE A 516 26.12 -11.85 17.72
CA ILE A 516 26.65 -12.66 16.62
C ILE A 516 26.55 -11.84 15.33
N ASP A 517 27.70 -11.48 14.74
CA ASP A 517 27.77 -10.59 13.57
C ASP A 517 27.04 -11.15 12.33
N ARG A 518 27.04 -12.48 12.18
CA ARG A 518 26.40 -13.16 11.04
C ARG A 518 25.81 -14.48 11.46
N LEU A 519 24.48 -14.52 11.52
CA LEU A 519 23.69 -15.74 11.69
C LEU A 519 23.25 -16.27 10.32
N PRO A 520 23.30 -17.60 10.09
CA PRO A 520 22.69 -18.20 8.91
C PRO A 520 21.15 -18.14 9.01
N SER A 521 20.47 -18.37 7.89
CA SER A 521 19.01 -18.51 7.87
C SER A 521 18.52 -19.80 8.53
N GLU A 522 19.37 -20.83 8.57
CA GLU A 522 19.08 -22.16 9.10
C GLU A 522 20.24 -22.64 9.97
N LEU A 523 19.94 -23.34 11.06
CA LEU A 523 20.92 -23.87 12.01
C LEU A 523 20.35 -25.09 12.75
N ASP A 524 21.23 -25.88 13.34
CA ASP A 524 20.83 -27.01 14.19
C ASP A 524 20.81 -26.59 15.67
N VAL A 525 19.83 -27.11 16.41
CA VAL A 525 19.62 -26.84 17.84
C VAL A 525 19.71 -28.13 18.64
N ALA A 526 20.46 -28.09 19.74
CA ALA A 526 20.48 -29.10 20.79
C ALA A 526 19.87 -28.59 22.10
N LEU A 527 19.12 -29.45 22.77
CA LEU A 527 18.56 -29.24 24.12
C LEU A 527 19.09 -30.32 25.09
N PRO A 528 20.37 -30.28 25.50
CA PRO A 528 21.03 -31.41 26.16
C PRO A 528 20.40 -31.83 27.49
N LYS A 529 19.85 -30.89 28.26
CA LYS A 529 19.15 -31.20 29.52
C LYS A 529 17.79 -31.85 29.26
N LEU A 530 17.07 -31.41 28.24
CA LEU A 530 15.74 -31.94 27.90
C LEU A 530 15.84 -33.32 27.23
N GLN A 531 16.93 -33.57 26.48
CA GLN A 531 17.24 -34.91 25.95
C GLN A 531 17.29 -35.99 27.04
N ARG A 532 17.72 -35.64 28.26
CA ARG A 532 17.78 -36.58 29.39
C ARG A 532 16.41 -36.98 29.93
N LEU A 533 15.36 -36.22 29.61
CA LEU A 533 14.00 -36.50 30.08
C LEU A 533 13.30 -37.58 29.25
N SER A 534 13.75 -37.82 28.01
CA SER A 534 13.14 -38.81 27.14
C SER A 534 14.11 -39.28 26.06
N THR A 535 14.23 -40.60 25.91
CA THR A 535 14.96 -41.23 24.80
C THR A 535 14.08 -41.42 23.55
N ARG A 536 12.79 -41.07 23.63
CA ARG A 536 11.83 -41.23 22.51
C ARG A 536 11.99 -40.15 21.42
N PHE A 537 12.70 -39.08 21.73
CA PHE A 537 12.90 -37.94 20.85
C PHE A 537 14.39 -37.66 20.72
N ASP A 538 14.83 -37.34 19.50
CA ASP A 538 16.16 -36.78 19.27
C ASP A 538 16.07 -35.25 19.33
N LEU A 539 16.68 -34.69 20.36
CA LEU A 539 16.73 -33.27 20.67
C LEU A 539 18.16 -32.71 20.59
N MET A 540 19.11 -33.45 19.99
CA MET A 540 20.52 -33.05 19.92
C MET A 540 20.91 -32.46 18.57
N GLN A 541 20.12 -32.68 17.52
CA GLN A 541 20.37 -32.12 16.21
C GLN A 541 19.05 -31.79 15.49
N MET A 542 18.40 -30.73 15.96
CA MET A 542 17.09 -30.34 15.45
C MET A 542 17.21 -29.15 14.48
N PRO A 543 16.69 -29.25 13.25
CA PRO A 543 16.80 -28.18 12.27
C PRO A 543 15.81 -27.04 12.55
N TYR A 544 16.33 -25.83 12.76
CA TYR A 544 15.56 -24.61 12.95
C TYR A 544 15.95 -23.54 11.95
N ARG A 545 14.97 -22.69 11.59
CA ARG A 545 15.20 -21.44 10.87
C ARG A 545 15.26 -20.25 11.82
N VAL A 546 16.15 -19.31 11.53
CA VAL A 546 16.21 -18.02 12.21
C VAL A 546 15.07 -17.14 11.71
N VAL A 547 14.18 -16.74 12.62
CA VAL A 547 13.03 -15.87 12.31
C VAL A 547 13.39 -14.41 12.52
N HIS A 548 14.02 -14.11 13.66
CA HIS A 548 14.40 -12.75 14.02
C HIS A 548 15.59 -12.79 14.99
N TYR A 549 16.50 -11.84 14.82
CA TYR A 549 17.61 -11.60 15.74
C TYR A 549 17.59 -10.13 16.15
N ASP A 550 17.35 -9.88 17.43
CA ASP A 550 17.39 -8.55 18.04
C ASP A 550 18.74 -8.38 18.75
N GLN A 551 19.68 -7.76 18.03
CA GLN A 551 21.05 -7.57 18.50
C GLN A 551 21.14 -6.68 19.76
N PRO A 552 20.42 -5.54 19.88
CA PRO A 552 20.35 -4.77 21.12
C PRO A 552 19.90 -5.55 22.36
N SER A 553 18.91 -6.44 22.23
CA SER A 553 18.39 -7.21 23.38
C SER A 553 19.02 -8.60 23.53
N LEU A 554 19.95 -8.98 22.64
CA LEU A 554 20.58 -10.30 22.55
C LEU A 554 19.57 -11.46 22.50
N LYS A 555 18.44 -11.25 21.81
CA LYS A 555 17.38 -12.25 21.65
C LYS A 555 17.38 -12.86 20.26
N LEU A 556 17.34 -14.18 20.21
CA LEU A 556 17.26 -14.96 18.97
C LEU A 556 15.96 -15.76 18.93
N HIS A 557 15.13 -15.51 17.92
CA HIS A 557 13.88 -16.22 17.68
C HIS A 557 14.06 -17.27 16.59
N LEU A 558 13.73 -18.51 16.93
CA LEU A 558 13.84 -19.66 16.05
C LEU A 558 12.47 -20.30 15.82
N MET A 559 12.29 -20.89 14.63
CA MET A 559 11.13 -21.71 14.29
C MET A 559 11.57 -23.04 13.67
N ILE A 560 10.84 -24.12 13.92
CA ILE A 560 11.13 -25.43 13.31
C ILE A 560 11.21 -25.31 11.79
N GLN A 561 12.15 -26.04 11.18
CA GLN A 561 12.23 -26.15 9.72
C GLN A 561 11.21 -27.19 9.21
N ASP A 562 10.54 -26.88 8.10
CA ASP A 562 9.70 -27.85 7.40
C ASP A 562 10.58 -28.71 6.48
N THR A 563 10.86 -29.94 6.93
CA THR A 563 11.67 -30.92 6.20
C THR A 563 10.79 -31.98 5.51
N GLY A 564 9.46 -31.81 5.50
CA GLY A 564 8.51 -32.82 5.03
C GLY A 564 8.32 -34.01 6.00
N GLN A 565 9.01 -34.02 7.14
CA GLN A 565 8.81 -34.96 8.24
C GLN A 565 8.40 -34.25 9.52
N VAL A 566 7.75 -34.98 10.44
CA VAL A 566 7.30 -34.41 11.71
C VAL A 566 8.51 -34.08 12.59
N HIS A 567 8.73 -32.79 12.81
CA HIS A 567 9.85 -32.29 13.60
C HIS A 567 9.84 -32.84 15.05
N PRO A 568 10.95 -33.39 15.58
CA PRO A 568 10.98 -34.06 16.89
C PRO A 568 10.62 -33.12 18.04
N ALA A 569 11.06 -31.86 17.99
CA ALA A 569 10.70 -30.85 18.99
C ALA A 569 9.18 -30.65 19.11
N LYS A 570 8.44 -30.71 18.00
CA LYS A 570 6.99 -30.45 18.00
C LYS A 570 6.24 -31.47 18.84
N ARG A 571 6.57 -32.76 18.67
CA ARG A 571 5.99 -33.84 19.46
C ARG A 571 6.47 -33.80 20.91
N PHE A 572 7.75 -33.54 21.13
CA PHE A 572 8.33 -33.44 22.47
C PHE A 572 7.67 -32.32 23.28
N PHE A 573 7.63 -31.09 22.77
CA PHE A 573 7.06 -29.96 23.49
C PHE A 573 5.55 -30.07 23.67
N SER A 574 4.81 -30.64 22.71
CA SER A 574 3.39 -30.94 22.90
C SER A 574 3.17 -31.89 24.08
N GLN A 575 3.99 -32.93 24.22
CA GLN A 575 3.94 -33.85 25.36
C GLN A 575 4.41 -33.19 26.66
N LEU A 576 5.47 -32.39 26.61
CA LEU A 576 6.01 -31.69 27.76
C LEU A 576 4.98 -30.72 28.35
N ILE A 577 4.27 -29.98 27.48
CA ILE A 577 3.19 -29.06 27.87
C ILE A 577 2.05 -29.84 28.49
N SER A 578 1.51 -30.84 27.79
CA SER A 578 0.38 -31.64 28.28
C SER A 578 0.68 -32.37 29.60
N ALA A 579 1.90 -32.87 29.79
CA ALA A 579 2.30 -33.58 31.01
C ALA A 579 2.60 -32.64 32.20
N ASN A 580 2.78 -31.34 31.96
CA ASN A 580 3.11 -30.34 33.00
C ASN A 580 2.08 -29.20 33.04
N ASP A 581 0.83 -29.52 32.69
CA ASP A 581 -0.28 -28.59 32.75
C ASP A 581 -0.44 -28.00 34.17
N GLY A 582 -0.58 -26.69 34.27
CA GLY A 582 -0.58 -25.93 35.53
C GLY A 582 0.77 -25.78 36.26
N ARG A 583 1.87 -26.39 35.78
CA ARG A 583 3.22 -26.24 36.38
C ARG A 583 4.18 -25.40 35.54
N LEU A 584 4.02 -25.43 34.21
CA LEU A 584 4.74 -24.51 33.34
C LEU A 584 4.09 -23.14 33.42
N GLN A 585 4.89 -22.09 33.62
CA GLN A 585 4.38 -20.72 33.63
C GLN A 585 4.09 -20.29 32.18
N PRO A 586 2.81 -20.13 31.78
CA PRO A 586 2.50 -19.53 30.49
C PRO A 586 3.05 -18.10 30.46
N LEU A 587 3.42 -17.62 29.27
CA LEU A 587 3.65 -16.22 29.05
C LEU A 587 2.27 -15.51 29.04
N ASP A 588 1.69 -15.28 30.23
CA ASP A 588 0.34 -14.68 30.41
C ASP A 588 0.14 -13.34 29.67
N GLU A 589 1.24 -12.66 29.36
CA GLU A 589 1.28 -11.40 28.61
C GLU A 589 0.88 -11.56 27.12
N ASP A 590 0.87 -12.78 26.57
CA ASP A 590 0.62 -12.98 25.14
C ASP A 590 -0.87 -13.22 24.81
N GLU A 591 -1.63 -14.07 25.51
CA GLU A 591 -3.00 -14.42 25.06
C GLU A 591 -4.03 -13.28 25.26
N SER A 592 -4.07 -12.68 26.46
CA SER A 592 -5.02 -11.60 26.77
C SER A 592 -4.70 -10.33 25.97
N THR A 593 -3.43 -9.94 25.91
CA THR A 593 -2.96 -8.79 25.13
C THR A 593 -3.18 -9.02 23.63
N PHE A 594 -3.01 -10.25 23.14
CA PHE A 594 -3.30 -10.59 21.74
C PHE A 594 -4.80 -10.47 21.44
N ALA A 595 -5.67 -11.01 22.30
CA ALA A 595 -7.12 -10.88 22.14
C ALA A 595 -7.56 -9.40 22.12
N ILE A 596 -6.99 -8.58 23.02
CA ILE A 596 -7.21 -7.12 23.03
C ILE A 596 -6.71 -6.50 21.73
N ALA A 597 -5.44 -6.71 21.34
CA ALA A 597 -4.86 -6.14 20.13
C ALA A 597 -5.66 -6.50 18.87
N ARG A 598 -6.13 -7.75 18.79
CA ARG A 598 -6.97 -8.26 17.69
C ARG A 598 -8.30 -7.52 17.61
N ALA A 599 -8.99 -7.36 18.74
CA ALA A 599 -10.27 -6.65 18.82
C ALA A 599 -10.11 -5.15 18.47
N LEU A 600 -9.08 -4.50 19.01
CA LEU A 600 -8.77 -3.10 18.70
C LEU A 600 -8.42 -2.91 17.21
N ARG A 601 -7.66 -3.84 16.62
CA ARG A 601 -7.35 -3.83 15.18
C ARG A 601 -8.62 -3.95 14.33
N GLN A 602 -9.49 -4.92 14.63
CA GLN A 602 -10.76 -5.10 13.92
C GLN A 602 -11.64 -3.84 14.01
N SER A 603 -11.68 -3.20 15.18
CA SER A 603 -12.36 -1.92 15.38
C SER A 603 -11.85 -0.83 14.43
N ILE A 604 -10.53 -0.69 14.27
CA ILE A 604 -9.95 0.30 13.34
C ILE A 604 -10.31 -0.03 11.89
N VAL A 605 -10.21 -1.31 11.48
CA VAL A 605 -10.58 -1.73 10.11
C VAL A 605 -12.02 -1.37 9.80
N ALA A 606 -12.92 -1.58 10.76
CA ALA A 606 -14.34 -1.34 10.58
C ALA A 606 -14.73 0.16 10.55
N SER A 607 -13.95 1.04 11.19
CA SER A 607 -14.42 2.40 11.48
C SER A 607 -13.46 3.54 11.12
N ALA A 608 -12.14 3.32 11.13
CA ALA A 608 -11.17 4.41 11.24
C ALA A 608 -10.01 4.37 10.24
N LEU A 609 -9.98 3.45 9.26
CA LEU A 609 -8.87 3.41 8.30
C LEU A 609 -8.71 4.72 7.52
N PRO A 610 -7.48 5.20 7.25
CA PRO A 610 -7.26 6.40 6.48
C PRO A 610 -7.40 6.14 4.97
N THR A 611 -7.51 7.22 4.20
CA THR A 611 -7.32 7.18 2.74
C THR A 611 -5.84 6.94 2.43
N CYS A 612 -5.53 6.01 1.54
CA CYS A 612 -4.15 5.65 1.21
C CYS A 612 -3.96 5.32 -0.28
N LEU A 613 -2.89 5.84 -0.89
CA LEU A 613 -2.41 5.41 -2.19
C LEU A 613 -1.41 4.26 -2.02
N PHE A 614 -1.57 3.18 -2.79
CA PHE A 614 -0.59 2.10 -2.86
C PHE A 614 0.25 2.23 -4.14
N VAL A 615 1.55 2.38 -3.93
CA VAL A 615 2.54 2.57 -4.97
C VAL A 615 3.13 1.23 -5.36
N GLN A 616 2.99 0.86 -6.63
CA GLN A 616 3.54 -0.38 -7.15
C GLN A 616 4.80 -0.14 -7.99
N LYS A 617 5.69 -1.12 -7.97
CA LYS A 617 6.83 -1.20 -8.88
C LYS A 617 6.60 -2.30 -9.91
N HIS A 618 6.39 -1.92 -11.17
CA HIS A 618 6.20 -2.84 -12.27
C HIS A 618 7.11 -2.48 -13.45
N ASN A 619 7.87 -3.46 -13.98
CA ASN A 619 8.83 -3.25 -15.08
C ASN A 619 9.81 -2.08 -14.84
N GLY A 620 10.23 -1.87 -13.60
CA GLY A 620 11.14 -0.78 -13.22
C GLY A 620 10.47 0.58 -13.00
N LYS A 621 9.20 0.76 -13.40
CA LYS A 621 8.43 1.97 -13.15
C LYS A 621 7.76 1.90 -11.78
N VAL A 622 7.85 2.99 -11.02
CA VAL A 622 7.20 3.15 -9.71
C VAL A 622 6.07 4.16 -9.88
N ARG A 623 4.83 3.74 -9.64
CA ARG A 623 3.65 4.62 -9.76
C ARG A 623 2.54 4.19 -8.79
N PRO A 624 1.64 5.10 -8.39
CA PRO A 624 0.43 4.73 -7.68
C PRO A 624 -0.50 3.97 -8.63
N ASN A 625 -1.03 2.84 -8.13
CA ASN A 625 -1.94 1.98 -8.89
C ASN A 625 -3.28 1.79 -8.16
N TRP A 626 -3.27 1.81 -6.83
CA TRP A 626 -4.47 1.60 -6.04
C TRP A 626 -4.74 2.78 -5.11
N LEU A 627 -6.02 3.04 -4.91
CA LEU A 627 -6.52 4.03 -3.95
C LEU A 627 -7.42 3.30 -2.94
N GLY A 628 -6.93 3.14 -1.72
CA GLY A 628 -7.68 2.69 -0.57
C GLY A 628 -8.55 3.82 -0.02
N VAL A 629 -9.87 3.62 -0.01
CA VAL A 629 -10.84 4.59 0.51
C VAL A 629 -11.72 3.93 1.57
N PRO A 630 -11.75 4.46 2.80
CA PRO A 630 -12.64 3.98 3.85
C PRO A 630 -14.09 4.39 3.58
N VAL A 631 -15.02 3.58 4.08
CA VAL A 631 -16.41 4.03 4.26
C VAL A 631 -16.42 5.00 5.44
N SER A 632 -16.37 6.29 5.13
CA SER A 632 -16.26 7.34 6.15
C SER A 632 -17.12 8.55 5.78
N PRO A 633 -17.78 9.20 6.75
CA PRO A 633 -18.54 10.42 6.53
C PRO A 633 -17.63 11.66 6.32
N MET A 634 -16.32 11.52 6.52
CA MET A 634 -15.36 12.61 6.36
C MET A 634 -15.31 13.16 4.92
N PRO A 635 -15.03 14.47 4.72
CA PRO A 635 -15.11 15.10 3.39
C PRO A 635 -14.23 14.46 2.32
N LEU A 636 -12.96 14.15 2.63
CA LEU A 636 -12.00 13.60 1.67
C LEU A 636 -12.41 12.19 1.16
N PRO A 637 -12.67 11.18 2.02
CA PRO A 637 -13.18 9.88 1.56
C PRO A 637 -14.46 9.97 0.74
N ARG A 638 -15.39 10.88 1.10
CA ARG A 638 -16.63 11.11 0.34
C ARG A 638 -16.36 11.69 -1.04
N LEU A 639 -15.44 12.66 -1.15
CA LEU A 639 -15.01 13.23 -2.42
C LEU A 639 -14.45 12.15 -3.35
N LEU A 640 -13.51 11.34 -2.85
CA LEU A 640 -12.87 10.27 -3.62
C LEU A 640 -13.85 9.18 -4.03
N SER A 641 -14.79 8.84 -3.15
CA SER A 641 -15.86 7.89 -3.46
C SER A 641 -16.76 8.39 -4.59
N ARG A 642 -17.10 9.69 -4.61
CA ARG A 642 -17.89 10.30 -5.70
C ARG A 642 -17.12 10.32 -7.02
N LEU A 643 -15.84 10.69 -6.99
CA LEU A 643 -14.96 10.66 -8.17
C LEU A 643 -14.86 9.25 -8.75
N SER A 644 -14.74 8.24 -7.87
CA SER A 644 -14.68 6.85 -8.27
C SER A 644 -16.00 6.38 -8.91
N GLN A 645 -17.14 6.72 -8.32
CA GLN A 645 -18.47 6.38 -8.86
C GLN A 645 -18.70 7.01 -10.24
N ALA A 646 -18.26 8.25 -10.45
CA ALA A 646 -18.39 8.93 -11.74
C ALA A 646 -17.55 8.26 -12.85
N ASN A 647 -16.47 7.57 -12.49
CA ASN A 647 -15.51 6.98 -13.43
C ASN A 647 -15.44 5.44 -13.30
N GLY A 648 -16.58 4.79 -13.08
CA GLY A 648 -16.68 3.32 -13.17
C GLY A 648 -15.86 2.54 -12.14
N GLY A 649 -15.58 3.13 -10.96
CA GLY A 649 -14.80 2.50 -9.90
C GLY A 649 -13.32 2.88 -9.89
N GLN A 650 -12.89 3.85 -10.70
CA GLN A 650 -11.50 4.32 -10.77
C GLN A 650 -11.40 5.82 -10.51
N VAL A 651 -10.22 6.30 -10.10
CA VAL A 651 -9.95 7.74 -9.96
C VAL A 651 -8.74 8.08 -10.83
N ALA A 652 -8.87 9.09 -11.69
CA ALA A 652 -7.72 9.57 -12.45
C ALA A 652 -6.69 10.15 -11.47
N MET A 653 -5.44 9.73 -11.57
CA MET A 653 -4.36 10.20 -10.69
C MET A 653 -4.24 11.72 -10.73
N ASP A 654 -4.45 12.34 -11.90
CA ASP A 654 -4.41 13.79 -12.09
C ASP A 654 -5.52 14.53 -11.33
N SER A 655 -6.60 13.85 -10.92
CA SER A 655 -7.58 14.41 -9.98
C SER A 655 -7.02 14.55 -8.56
N LEU A 656 -5.91 13.92 -8.23
CA LEU A 656 -5.18 14.11 -6.98
C LEU A 656 -3.93 14.96 -7.24
N MET A 657 -3.00 14.43 -8.02
CA MET A 657 -1.76 15.11 -8.40
C MET A 657 -1.24 14.56 -9.72
N SER A 658 -0.56 15.40 -10.48
CA SER A 658 0.09 15.01 -11.73
C SER A 658 1.19 13.96 -11.52
N HIS A 659 1.49 13.19 -12.56
CA HIS A 659 2.62 12.24 -12.54
C HIS A 659 3.97 12.91 -12.23
N GLN A 660 4.18 14.15 -12.68
CA GLN A 660 5.38 14.91 -12.34
C GLN A 660 5.48 15.21 -10.84
N GLN A 661 4.38 15.63 -10.22
CA GLN A 661 4.33 15.86 -8.77
C GLN A 661 4.62 14.59 -7.98
N PHE A 662 4.01 13.46 -8.38
CA PHE A 662 4.33 12.18 -7.75
C PHE A 662 5.82 11.81 -7.87
N ARG A 663 6.45 12.05 -9.05
CA ARG A 663 7.89 11.79 -9.22
C ARG A 663 8.75 12.67 -8.31
N MET A 664 8.41 13.95 -8.16
CA MET A 664 9.11 14.87 -7.25
C MET A 664 9.00 14.40 -5.80
N LEU A 665 7.78 14.08 -5.38
CA LEU A 665 7.46 13.56 -4.06
C LEU A 665 8.24 12.26 -3.75
N LEU A 666 8.33 11.35 -4.73
CA LEU A 666 9.13 10.12 -4.61
C LEU A 666 10.64 10.40 -4.53
N GLN A 667 11.15 11.39 -5.26
CA GLN A 667 12.55 11.81 -5.20
C GLN A 667 12.88 12.45 -3.85
N ASP A 668 12.04 13.37 -3.37
CA ASP A 668 12.20 14.02 -2.06
C ASP A 668 12.23 13.01 -0.91
N TRP A 669 11.35 11.99 -0.97
CA TRP A 669 11.37 10.91 0.01
C TRP A 669 12.66 10.08 -0.02
N ARG A 670 13.19 9.78 -1.21
CA ARG A 670 14.40 8.95 -1.37
C ARG A 670 15.69 9.69 -1.03
N ASP A 671 15.79 10.94 -1.45
CA ASP A 671 17.05 11.69 -1.43
C ASP A 671 17.16 12.55 -0.17
N ASN A 672 16.06 13.16 0.26
CA ASN A 672 16.03 14.10 1.39
C ASN A 672 15.45 13.47 2.67
N GLN A 673 15.04 12.20 2.63
CA GLN A 673 14.36 11.51 3.72
C GLN A 673 13.17 12.29 4.29
N ARG A 674 12.50 13.11 3.47
CA ARG A 674 11.30 13.86 3.86
C ARG A 674 10.08 12.96 3.67
N PRO A 675 9.48 12.41 4.74
CA PRO A 675 8.41 11.44 4.61
C PRO A 675 7.05 12.10 4.41
N HIS A 676 6.94 13.43 4.38
CA HIS A 676 5.67 14.10 4.23
C HIS A 676 5.77 15.38 3.41
N GLN A 677 4.69 15.73 2.71
CA GLN A 677 4.58 16.96 1.94
C GLN A 677 3.13 17.44 1.84
N SER A 678 2.92 18.75 1.91
CA SER A 678 1.59 19.35 1.71
C SER A 678 1.29 19.49 0.20
N LEU A 679 0.09 19.10 -0.20
CA LEU A 679 -0.49 19.29 -1.52
C LEU A 679 -1.60 20.33 -1.44
N LEU A 680 -1.43 21.43 -2.17
CA LEU A 680 -2.41 22.50 -2.31
C LEU A 680 -3.35 22.14 -3.46
N VAL A 681 -4.66 22.19 -3.22
CA VAL A 681 -5.68 21.75 -4.18
C VAL A 681 -6.70 22.86 -4.40
N ALA A 682 -6.95 23.19 -5.67
CA ALA A 682 -8.06 24.03 -6.11
C ALA A 682 -9.23 23.14 -6.54
N LEU A 683 -10.41 23.41 -6.01
CA LEU A 683 -11.62 22.66 -6.23
C LEU A 683 -12.65 23.55 -6.95
N ASP A 684 -13.41 23.00 -7.89
CA ASP A 684 -14.51 23.71 -8.54
C ASP A 684 -15.70 23.94 -7.58
N THR A 685 -16.76 24.58 -8.05
CA THR A 685 -17.97 24.83 -7.24
C THR A 685 -18.74 23.57 -6.85
N LYS A 686 -18.41 22.40 -7.41
CA LYS A 686 -18.95 21.09 -7.02
C LYS A 686 -18.03 20.37 -6.03
N GLY A 687 -16.91 20.98 -5.66
CA GLY A 687 -15.90 20.42 -4.77
C GLY A 687 -14.97 19.41 -5.45
N LEU A 688 -14.92 19.37 -6.79
CA LEU A 688 -14.06 18.47 -7.55
C LEU A 688 -12.70 19.10 -7.82
N PRO A 689 -11.58 18.36 -7.69
CA PRO A 689 -10.25 18.88 -7.99
C PRO A 689 -10.09 19.31 -9.46
N VAL A 690 -9.59 20.52 -9.64
CA VAL A 690 -9.29 21.10 -10.97
C VAL A 690 -7.78 21.29 -11.15
N MET A 691 -7.07 21.62 -10.07
CA MET A 691 -5.63 21.86 -10.09
C MET A 691 -5.02 21.54 -8.74
N SER A 692 -3.81 21.00 -8.73
CA SER A 692 -3.03 20.84 -7.51
C SER A 692 -1.57 21.25 -7.69
N ARG A 693 -0.90 21.65 -6.60
CA ARG A 693 0.51 22.04 -6.52
C ARG A 693 1.13 21.50 -5.24
N LEU A 694 2.35 20.97 -5.32
CA LEU A 694 3.08 20.62 -4.09
C LEU A 694 3.53 21.92 -3.42
N GLN A 695 3.41 22.02 -2.11
CA GLN A 695 3.80 23.23 -1.38
C GLN A 695 5.27 23.59 -1.60
N GLY A 696 6.15 22.59 -1.73
CA GLY A 696 7.58 22.83 -2.03
C GLY A 696 7.84 23.51 -3.38
N GLN A 697 6.86 23.51 -4.30
CA GLN A 697 6.93 24.24 -5.57
C GLN A 697 6.48 25.70 -5.45
N LEU A 698 5.80 26.06 -4.35
CA LEU A 698 5.21 27.38 -4.10
C LEU A 698 5.58 27.86 -2.68
N PRO A 699 6.86 28.12 -2.39
CA PRO A 699 7.28 28.52 -1.06
C PRO A 699 6.72 29.90 -0.66
N GLY A 700 6.47 30.09 0.64
CA GLY A 700 6.08 31.38 1.22
C GLY A 700 4.77 31.95 0.66
N GLU A 701 4.81 33.20 0.20
CA GLU A 701 3.62 33.93 -0.28
C GLU A 701 2.95 33.29 -1.50
N GLU A 702 3.67 32.49 -2.31
CA GLU A 702 3.10 31.88 -3.51
C GLU A 702 2.03 30.83 -3.17
N ALA A 703 2.25 30.03 -2.12
CA ALA A 703 1.24 29.12 -1.60
C ALA A 703 -0.02 29.87 -1.18
N LEU A 704 0.14 30.99 -0.47
CA LEU A 704 -0.98 31.82 -0.03
C LEU A 704 -1.77 32.39 -1.23
N ARG A 705 -1.07 32.93 -2.24
CA ARG A 705 -1.70 33.45 -3.46
C ARG A 705 -2.46 32.36 -4.21
N PHE A 706 -1.89 31.16 -4.35
CA PHE A 706 -2.57 30.02 -4.98
C PHE A 706 -3.89 29.68 -4.26
N LEU A 707 -3.85 29.58 -2.94
CA LEU A 707 -5.04 29.26 -2.13
C LEU A 707 -6.09 30.36 -2.17
N GLN A 708 -5.68 31.63 -2.14
CA GLN A 708 -6.59 32.78 -2.28
C GLN A 708 -7.29 32.79 -3.66
N GLN A 709 -6.54 32.56 -4.74
CA GLN A 709 -7.11 32.47 -6.09
C GLN A 709 -8.07 31.26 -6.24
N ALA A 710 -7.71 30.11 -5.66
CA ALA A 710 -8.58 28.94 -5.65
C ALA A 710 -9.90 29.23 -4.93
N ARG A 711 -9.83 29.92 -3.79
CA ARG A 711 -11.00 30.36 -3.01
C ARG A 711 -11.89 31.37 -3.73
N GLU A 712 -11.32 32.25 -4.56
CA GLU A 712 -12.11 33.18 -5.37
C GLU A 712 -12.93 32.44 -6.43
N LYS A 713 -12.34 31.41 -7.04
CA LYS A 713 -12.95 30.65 -8.16
C LYS A 713 -13.84 29.48 -7.73
N GLY A 714 -13.68 28.98 -6.50
CA GLY A 714 -14.41 27.81 -6.00
C GLY A 714 -14.06 27.48 -4.56
N TYR A 715 -13.77 26.21 -4.29
CA TYR A 715 -13.26 25.74 -3.00
C TYR A 715 -11.75 25.48 -3.10
N TRP A 716 -11.13 25.20 -1.97
CA TRP A 716 -9.72 24.86 -1.88
C TRP A 716 -9.50 23.81 -0.80
N GLY A 717 -8.37 23.14 -0.87
CA GLY A 717 -7.95 22.15 0.12
C GLY A 717 -6.44 22.14 0.29
N VAL A 718 -6.00 21.68 1.46
CA VAL A 718 -4.60 21.37 1.74
C VAL A 718 -4.56 19.96 2.30
N TRP A 719 -3.92 19.05 1.57
CA TRP A 719 -3.81 17.64 1.96
C TRP A 719 -2.37 17.31 2.29
N LEU A 720 -2.14 16.74 3.46
CA LEU A 720 -0.85 16.20 3.86
C LEU A 720 -0.69 14.79 3.29
N LEU A 721 0.39 14.59 2.53
CA LEU A 721 0.78 13.31 1.96
C LEU A 721 1.89 12.72 2.82
N GLU A 722 1.71 11.52 3.38
CA GLU A 722 2.67 10.85 4.26
C GLU A 722 3.15 9.53 3.66
N PHE A 723 4.44 9.42 3.36
CA PHE A 723 5.10 8.26 2.78
C PHE A 723 5.52 7.26 3.84
N ALA A 724 5.10 6.02 3.63
CA ALA A 724 5.61 4.87 4.35
C ALA A 724 6.13 3.83 3.36
N ARG A 725 7.29 3.23 3.68
CA ARG A 725 7.73 2.03 2.98
C ARG A 725 6.83 0.86 3.40
N THR A 726 6.36 0.10 2.43
CA THR A 726 5.55 -1.10 2.73
C THR A 726 6.44 -2.26 3.17
N PRO A 727 5.94 -3.13 4.06
CA PRO A 727 6.58 -4.39 4.38
C PRO A 727 6.31 -5.38 3.24
N LYS A 728 6.82 -6.60 3.38
CA LYS A 728 6.31 -7.70 2.57
C LYS A 728 4.85 -7.97 2.98
N PRO A 729 3.93 -8.21 2.03
CA PRO A 729 2.55 -8.52 2.36
C PRO A 729 2.47 -9.82 3.16
N ASP A 730 1.58 -9.86 4.16
CA ASP A 730 1.29 -11.08 4.90
C ASP A 730 0.32 -11.96 4.11
N MET A 731 0.91 -12.81 3.27
CA MET A 731 0.16 -13.76 2.44
C MET A 731 -0.52 -14.85 3.27
N HIS A 732 -0.01 -15.16 4.46
CA HIS A 732 -0.60 -16.19 5.32
C HIS A 732 -1.97 -15.75 5.83
N PHE A 733 -2.12 -14.46 6.17
CA PHE A 733 -3.39 -13.88 6.62
C PHE A 733 -4.56 -14.05 5.62
N ILE A 734 -4.26 -14.14 4.32
CA ILE A 734 -5.24 -14.30 3.25
C ILE A 734 -5.13 -15.65 2.51
N GLN A 735 -4.37 -16.60 3.05
CA GLN A 735 -4.00 -17.84 2.35
C GLN A 735 -5.21 -18.72 2.02
N ASN A 736 -6.18 -18.83 2.93
CA ASN A 736 -7.38 -19.64 2.69
C ASN A 736 -8.22 -19.09 1.54
N ASP A 737 -8.47 -17.77 1.55
CA ASP A 737 -9.18 -17.10 0.46
C ASP A 737 -8.43 -17.22 -0.86
N LEU A 738 -7.10 -17.03 -0.84
CA LEU A 738 -6.25 -17.20 -2.03
C LEU A 738 -6.31 -18.64 -2.57
N ASN A 739 -6.28 -19.64 -1.70
CA ASN A 739 -6.42 -21.05 -2.08
C ASN A 739 -7.79 -21.31 -2.74
N TYR A 740 -8.85 -20.75 -2.17
CA TYR A 740 -10.20 -20.84 -2.73
C TYR A 740 -10.28 -20.18 -4.12
N ILE A 741 -9.77 -18.95 -4.24
CA ILE A 741 -9.70 -18.22 -5.52
C ILE A 741 -8.88 -19.00 -6.55
N SER A 742 -7.75 -19.58 -6.13
CA SER A 742 -6.84 -20.34 -7.00
C SER A 742 -7.49 -21.59 -7.60
N ARG A 743 -8.29 -22.33 -6.80
CA ARG A 743 -9.06 -23.49 -7.27
C ARG A 743 -10.03 -23.13 -8.41
N GLN A 744 -10.62 -21.93 -8.37
CA GLN A 744 -11.60 -21.47 -9.35
C GLN A 744 -10.94 -20.73 -10.55
N ALA A 745 -9.93 -19.91 -10.28
CA ALA A 745 -9.23 -19.08 -11.26
C ALA A 745 -7.79 -18.73 -10.82
N LEU A 746 -6.84 -19.64 -11.10
CA LEU A 746 -5.41 -19.46 -10.83
C LEU A 746 -4.83 -18.11 -11.30
N HIS A 747 -5.21 -17.63 -12.48
CA HIS A 747 -4.71 -16.35 -13.01
C HIS A 747 -5.11 -15.15 -12.14
N ARG A 748 -6.29 -15.19 -11.52
CA ARG A 748 -6.77 -14.09 -10.65
C ARG A 748 -6.10 -14.15 -9.28
N ALA A 749 -5.86 -15.35 -8.74
CA ALA A 749 -5.04 -15.52 -7.55
C ALA A 749 -3.62 -14.96 -7.77
N LYS A 750 -2.94 -15.38 -8.85
CA LYS A 750 -1.61 -14.88 -9.20
C LYS A 750 -1.56 -13.36 -9.40
N ARG A 751 -2.57 -12.78 -10.03
CA ARG A 751 -2.67 -11.32 -10.19
C ARG A 751 -2.79 -10.63 -8.83
N LEU A 752 -3.65 -11.13 -7.94
CA LEU A 752 -3.81 -10.57 -6.60
C LEU A 752 -2.50 -10.67 -5.78
N GLU A 753 -1.81 -11.81 -5.85
CA GLU A 753 -0.49 -11.96 -5.23
C GLU A 753 0.51 -10.94 -5.81
N GLN A 754 0.58 -10.82 -7.14
CA GLN A 754 1.44 -9.84 -7.81
C GLN A 754 1.10 -8.41 -7.41
N ASP A 755 -0.18 -8.08 -7.25
CA ASP A 755 -0.62 -6.75 -6.86
C ASP A 755 -0.13 -6.38 -5.45
N LEU A 756 -0.27 -7.31 -4.49
CA LEU A 756 0.19 -7.13 -3.12
C LEU A 756 1.72 -7.09 -3.04
N TRP A 757 2.41 -8.08 -3.65
CA TRP A 757 3.88 -8.16 -3.66
C TRP A 757 4.55 -7.01 -4.42
N GLY A 758 3.89 -6.50 -5.46
CA GLY A 758 4.36 -5.38 -6.26
C GLY A 758 4.28 -4.04 -5.54
N THR A 759 3.58 -3.96 -4.41
CA THR A 759 3.43 -2.71 -3.64
C THR A 759 4.69 -2.43 -2.83
N VAL A 760 5.33 -1.29 -3.10
CA VAL A 760 6.64 -0.90 -2.53
C VAL A 760 6.57 0.30 -1.58
N ALA A 761 5.49 1.07 -1.63
CA ALA A 761 5.24 2.20 -0.73
C ALA A 761 3.74 2.49 -0.59
N MET A 762 3.40 3.20 0.47
CA MET A 762 2.08 3.74 0.78
C MET A 762 2.18 5.26 0.93
N VAL A 763 1.13 5.96 0.52
CA VAL A 763 0.99 7.40 0.75
C VAL A 763 -0.36 7.64 1.41
N GLU A 764 -0.35 7.86 2.71
CA GLU A 764 -1.55 8.26 3.43
C GLU A 764 -1.89 9.72 3.13
N VAL A 765 -3.19 10.01 2.96
CA VAL A 765 -3.67 11.35 2.62
C VAL A 765 -4.54 11.88 3.74
N THR A 766 -4.09 12.94 4.39
CA THR A 766 -4.79 13.59 5.51
C THR A 766 -5.20 15.01 5.12
N ASP A 767 -6.49 15.32 5.18
CA ASP A 767 -6.97 16.69 4.98
C ASP A 767 -6.57 17.59 6.16
N ILE A 768 -5.82 18.67 5.92
CA ILE A 768 -5.42 19.66 6.93
C ILE A 768 -5.92 21.07 6.58
N THR A 769 -6.93 21.17 5.71
CA THR A 769 -7.50 22.44 5.24
C THR A 769 -7.95 23.36 6.38
N PRO A 770 -8.65 22.88 7.43
CA PRO A 770 -9.06 23.75 8.54
C PRO A 770 -7.87 24.35 9.31
N LEU A 771 -6.81 23.56 9.53
CA LEU A 771 -5.58 24.03 10.14
C LEU A 771 -4.91 25.10 9.28
N ALA A 772 -4.75 24.83 7.99
CA ALA A 772 -4.16 25.78 7.05
C ALA A 772 -4.95 27.09 7.00
N ASN A 773 -6.29 27.03 7.04
CA ASN A 773 -7.14 28.23 7.04
C ASN A 773 -6.82 29.16 8.22
N VAL A 774 -6.60 28.58 9.39
CA VAL A 774 -6.30 29.30 10.63
C VAL A 774 -4.86 29.82 10.63
N MET A 775 -3.89 28.95 10.38
CA MET A 775 -2.46 29.29 10.45
C MET A 775 -2.02 30.29 9.36
N LEU A 776 -2.75 30.35 8.24
CA LEU A 776 -2.53 31.34 7.17
C LEU A 776 -3.35 32.63 7.33
N GLY A 777 -4.19 32.73 8.36
CA GLY A 777 -5.04 33.91 8.57
C GLY A 777 -6.09 34.15 7.47
N LEU A 778 -6.54 33.09 6.80
CA LEU A 778 -7.56 33.18 5.76
C LEU A 778 -8.94 33.41 6.41
N LYS A 779 -9.42 34.67 6.42
CA LYS A 779 -10.74 35.04 7.01
C LYS A 779 -11.87 34.19 6.42
N ALA A 780 -12.86 33.75 7.20
CA ALA A 780 -14.06 33.09 6.64
C ALA A 780 -14.78 33.99 5.61
N ARG A 781 -15.47 33.43 4.61
CA ARG A 781 -16.41 34.24 3.80
C ARG A 781 -17.48 34.77 4.77
N SER A 782 -17.64 36.09 4.81
CA SER A 782 -18.80 36.76 5.41
C SER A 782 -20.08 36.37 4.69
#